data_AF-A0A6A6G220-F1
#
_entry.id   AF-A0A6A6G220-F1
#
_cell.length_a   1.000
_cell.length_b   1.000
_cell.length_c   1.000
_cell.angle_alpha   90.00
_cell.angle_beta   90.00
_cell.angle_gamma   90.00
#
_symmetry.space_group_name_H-M   'P 1'
#
loop_
_entity.id
_entity.type
_entity.pdbx_description
1 polymer ?
#
loop_
_entity_poly.entity_id
_entity_poly.type
_entity_poly.pdbx_seq_one_letter_code
_entity_poly.pdbx_strand_id
1 'polypeptide(L)'
;MARYKPLVFFTTGSVIALVYLLFISQPWSYKDSTLPALVSAKTNKTAFKAPKQNVWHELSPHEADSIYTFLESHPSIWDVPGLDRKKSTIQWLEAIRPNKTDVTAFWQDDSKDPTRWAKAMISQSINGSTLLNYYTIGPLPVSSETQVLPLTWPFKHGRHGIRSAISSFDDLQGYAMAIAKNISDITEELLDGTPVDDGSNNPNTLRINARMTFIEEGKAYLWCGSMRTGSHSSAWSILPQGLFIKIEANPSLEHGFQVLQWYYNGLYYDTGDDLRAAMKEPGFQKALPNYDGDWTKTEDLTENEERADPPPVMIQPFGPRYKLDRRAQYVSYMGWTFYFTSFLSTGPALYDIRFRGSPVLYELSMNEAMAHYAGDDPIQGGQEFLDAVFGMGKFAFELVPGYDCPAYADYISTTYHLTRRTWTNKNSICLFEYTDSALLQRHTSQFQVTVSRNTFLTLRYVATVGNYDYTFDYVFYLDGTLEVKVRASGFIFAAFYSNSSHPHHPPGTEADRYGYRIHDAASSSMHDHVILFRADADIAGQNNTFSRLQILPAHRSYEWEQPEIPIRNTMLLHFEAVTHETGLTWPANSGEMYLIESDQLNKWGEKRSYRITPGTGMGTPPHLTVENSTVLGRSAKWAEKDIWILKRKDEERSGAEPLNWFSPKDPLVDFSEMVNGEKLSDGDGDLVVYFNLGAHHIPHSGDIPNTLMHTSASSVMFVPHNFGDKDASRITSQGVRMGLRGGNGAGWVQKQHGGRYGKEEKNVGKGVATVEYFGARYRGGFEVQGEEVEPDLRRYDGEVEETGLEINGTIFGGL
;
A
#
# COMPACT_ATOMS: atom_id res chain seq x y z
N MET A 1 76.90 -18.81 34.17
CA MET A 1 75.74 -19.67 33.88
C MET A 1 74.58 -18.76 33.52
N ALA A 2 73.78 -19.12 32.53
CA ALA A 2 73.52 -18.25 31.36
C ALA A 2 72.02 -18.12 31.03
N ARG A 3 71.50 -17.15 30.25
CA ARG A 3 71.85 -15.77 29.77
C ARG A 3 70.53 -15.28 29.07
N TYR A 4 70.11 -14.01 28.97
CA TYR A 4 70.63 -12.68 29.38
C TYR A 4 69.45 -11.66 29.39
N LYS A 5 69.67 -10.43 29.89
CA LYS A 5 68.93 -9.20 29.47
C LYS A 5 69.80 -8.50 28.35
N PRO A 6 69.49 -7.32 27.73
CA PRO A 6 68.46 -6.31 28.05
C PRO A 6 67.87 -5.49 26.84
N LEU A 7 67.13 -4.40 27.14
CA LEU A 7 67.15 -3.01 26.57
C LEU A 7 67.45 -2.75 25.05
N VAL A 8 66.97 -1.69 24.35
CA VAL A 8 65.91 -0.63 24.54
C VAL A 8 65.87 0.33 23.30
N PHE A 9 64.90 1.26 23.24
CA PHE A 9 64.77 2.48 22.38
C PHE A 9 64.71 2.35 20.83
N PHE A 10 63.67 2.99 20.26
CA PHE A 10 63.68 4.15 19.33
C PHE A 10 62.30 4.21 18.62
N THR A 11 61.30 4.88 19.20
CA THR A 11 60.85 6.23 18.81
C THR A 11 60.87 6.53 17.30
N THR A 12 59.67 6.51 16.70
CA THR A 12 59.14 7.57 15.83
C THR A 12 60.17 8.50 15.16
N GLY A 13 60.54 8.19 13.92
CA GLY A 13 61.27 9.09 13.05
C GLY A 13 61.43 8.52 11.63
N SER A 14 61.07 9.30 10.61
CA SER A 14 61.51 9.11 9.21
C SER A 14 60.81 8.07 8.32
N VAL A 15 59.48 7.90 8.42
CA VAL A 15 58.63 7.68 7.21
C VAL A 15 57.49 8.72 7.11
N ILE A 16 57.38 9.65 8.08
CA ILE A 16 56.49 10.82 8.02
C ILE A 16 57.24 11.98 7.33
N ALA A 17 57.57 11.79 6.05
CA ALA A 17 58.26 12.79 5.23
C ALA A 17 57.97 12.71 3.72
N LEU A 18 57.23 11.70 3.24
CA LEU A 18 56.86 11.58 1.80
C LEU A 18 55.35 11.58 1.52
N VAL A 19 54.50 11.36 2.51
CA VAL A 19 53.03 11.30 2.31
C VAL A 19 52.36 12.68 2.44
N TYR A 20 52.94 13.60 3.22
CA TYR A 20 52.32 14.90 3.52
C TYR A 20 52.54 16.00 2.45
N LEU A 21 53.40 15.75 1.45
CA LEU A 21 53.71 16.71 0.38
C LEU A 21 53.04 16.39 -0.98
N LEU A 22 52.19 15.36 -1.04
CA LEU A 22 51.38 15.03 -2.22
C LEU A 22 49.90 15.44 -2.07
N PHE A 23 49.47 15.91 -0.88
CA PHE A 23 48.05 16.14 -0.56
C PHE A 23 47.56 17.60 -0.60
N ILE A 24 48.43 18.60 -0.86
CA ILE A 24 48.10 20.03 -0.69
C ILE A 24 48.24 20.84 -2.00
N SER A 25 48.38 20.20 -3.17
CA SER A 25 48.47 20.93 -4.45
C SER A 25 48.01 20.16 -5.69
N GLN A 26 46.73 19.78 -5.76
CA GLN A 26 45.99 19.64 -7.03
C GLN A 26 44.52 20.09 -6.84
N PRO A 27 43.84 20.66 -7.86
CA PRO A 27 42.50 21.19 -7.71
C PRO A 27 41.46 20.06 -7.60
N TRP A 28 40.46 20.24 -6.73
CA TRP A 28 39.31 19.34 -6.65
C TRP A 28 38.39 19.55 -7.85
N SER A 29 38.73 18.92 -8.99
CA SER A 29 37.74 18.62 -10.02
C SER A 29 36.91 17.46 -9.52
N TYR A 30 35.66 17.73 -9.15
CA TYR A 30 34.66 16.68 -8.98
C TYR A 30 34.64 15.83 -10.26
N LYS A 31 34.68 14.51 -10.09
CA LYS A 31 34.39 13.54 -11.15
C LYS A 31 33.40 12.55 -10.57
N ASP A 32 32.27 12.41 -11.25
CA ASP A 32 31.29 11.37 -10.95
C ASP A 32 31.98 10.01 -10.85
N SER A 33 32.02 9.45 -9.64
CA SER A 33 32.33 8.05 -9.43
C SER A 33 31.14 7.21 -9.87
N THR A 34 30.96 7.11 -11.19
CA THR A 34 30.17 6.03 -11.79
C THR A 34 30.74 4.71 -11.31
N LEU A 35 29.89 3.91 -10.66
CA LEU A 35 30.24 2.58 -10.17
C LEU A 35 30.89 1.73 -11.29
N PRO A 36 31.92 0.91 -10.98
CA PRO A 36 32.36 -0.10 -11.91
C PRO A 36 31.17 -1.05 -12.16
N ALA A 37 30.66 -1.05 -13.39
CA ALA A 37 29.59 -1.97 -13.75
C ALA A 37 30.03 -3.41 -13.42
N LEU A 38 29.20 -4.13 -12.67
CA LEU A 38 29.28 -5.58 -12.52
C LEU A 38 29.61 -6.19 -13.89
N VAL A 39 30.55 -7.13 -13.93
CA VAL A 39 31.00 -7.78 -15.18
C VAL A 39 29.91 -8.74 -15.66
N SER A 40 28.84 -8.14 -16.19
CA SER A 40 27.85 -8.80 -17.01
C SER A 40 28.58 -9.46 -18.16
N ALA A 41 28.42 -10.78 -18.28
CA ALA A 41 28.94 -11.52 -19.42
C ALA A 41 28.43 -10.85 -20.70
N LYS A 42 29.35 -10.25 -21.48
CA LYS A 42 29.06 -9.42 -22.66
C LYS A 42 28.31 -10.22 -23.73
N THR A 43 27.01 -10.33 -23.53
CA THR A 43 26.04 -10.68 -24.55
C THR A 43 25.56 -9.37 -25.15
N ASN A 44 25.70 -9.19 -26.46
CA ASN A 44 25.10 -8.08 -27.22
C ASN A 44 23.57 -8.26 -27.26
N LYS A 45 22.92 -8.21 -26.09
CA LYS A 45 21.48 -8.06 -25.98
C LYS A 45 21.16 -6.63 -26.36
N THR A 46 20.41 -6.45 -27.45
CA THR A 46 19.75 -5.18 -27.77
C THR A 46 19.04 -4.67 -26.52
N ALA A 47 19.24 -3.40 -26.17
CA ALA A 47 18.58 -2.78 -25.03
C ALA A 47 17.06 -3.05 -25.10
N PHE A 48 16.51 -3.63 -24.04
CA PHE A 48 15.07 -3.80 -23.93
C PHE A 48 14.42 -2.42 -23.85
N LYS A 49 13.37 -2.22 -24.64
CA LYS A 49 12.61 -0.98 -24.70
C LYS A 49 11.13 -1.30 -24.70
N ALA A 50 10.34 -0.41 -24.12
CA ALA A 50 8.90 -0.42 -24.27
C ALA A 50 8.48 -0.33 -25.76
N PRO A 51 7.35 -0.97 -26.15
CA PRO A 51 6.84 -0.88 -27.52
C PRO A 51 6.29 0.51 -27.86
N LYS A 52 5.87 1.28 -26.85
CA LYS A 52 5.36 2.65 -26.95
C LYS A 52 5.93 3.48 -25.78
N GLN A 53 5.76 4.80 -25.84
CA GLN A 53 6.00 5.64 -24.66
C GLN A 53 4.92 5.35 -23.59
N ASN A 54 5.32 5.43 -22.33
CA ASN A 54 4.38 5.39 -21.20
C ASN A 54 3.58 6.70 -21.18
N VAL A 55 2.28 6.64 -21.50
CA VAL A 55 1.41 7.83 -21.56
C VAL A 55 0.82 8.22 -20.20
N TRP A 56 0.94 7.36 -19.19
CA TRP A 56 0.46 7.60 -17.81
C TRP A 56 1.58 7.96 -16.83
N HIS A 57 2.80 8.16 -17.30
CA HIS A 57 3.93 8.57 -16.45
C HIS A 57 3.59 9.84 -15.67
N GLU A 58 4.00 9.89 -14.41
CA GLU A 58 3.86 11.07 -13.55
C GLU A 58 4.59 12.28 -14.16
N LEU A 59 4.32 13.49 -13.65
CA LEU A 59 5.03 14.70 -14.05
C LEU A 59 6.54 14.53 -13.83
N SER A 60 7.32 14.95 -14.83
CA SER A 60 8.76 15.09 -14.65
C SER A 60 9.09 16.33 -13.82
N PRO A 61 10.24 16.39 -13.12
CA PRO A 61 10.65 17.58 -12.35
C PRO A 61 10.63 18.87 -13.17
N HIS A 62 10.97 18.81 -14.46
CA HIS A 62 10.92 19.94 -15.38
C HIS A 62 9.49 20.38 -15.71
N GLU A 63 8.55 19.44 -15.90
CA GLU A 63 7.14 19.77 -16.12
C GLU A 63 6.54 20.41 -14.87
N ALA A 64 6.79 19.84 -13.70
CA ALA A 64 6.30 20.38 -12.43
C ALA A 64 6.82 21.79 -12.14
N ASP A 65 8.13 22.05 -12.34
CA ASP A 65 8.73 23.38 -12.18
C ASP A 65 8.15 24.41 -13.18
N SER A 66 7.95 23.98 -14.43
CA SER A 66 7.28 24.79 -15.46
C SER A 66 5.84 25.12 -15.06
N ILE A 67 5.09 24.16 -14.51
CA ILE A 67 3.71 24.36 -14.05
C ILE A 67 3.67 25.27 -12.81
N TYR A 68 4.55 25.08 -11.82
CA TYR A 68 4.61 25.96 -10.64
C TYR A 68 4.90 27.41 -11.04
N THR A 69 5.85 27.62 -11.96
CA THR A 69 6.18 28.96 -12.49
C THR A 69 5.01 29.56 -13.27
N PHE A 70 4.35 28.76 -14.12
CA PHE A 70 3.18 29.18 -14.88
C PHE A 70 1.99 29.56 -13.97
N LEU A 71 1.76 28.78 -12.91
CA LEU A 71 0.70 29.02 -11.96
C LEU A 71 0.98 30.22 -11.03
N GLU A 72 2.23 30.51 -10.67
CA GLU A 72 2.58 31.49 -9.60
C GLU A 72 1.92 32.88 -9.76
N SER A 73 1.75 33.36 -10.99
CA SER A 73 1.12 34.65 -11.30
C SER A 73 -0.13 34.54 -12.19
N HIS A 74 -0.69 33.34 -12.39
CA HIS A 74 -1.82 33.17 -13.30
C HIS A 74 -3.13 33.75 -12.73
N PRO A 75 -3.80 34.71 -13.43
CA PRO A 75 -5.00 35.38 -12.91
C PRO A 75 -6.14 34.42 -12.53
N SER A 76 -6.34 33.31 -13.25
CA SER A 76 -7.36 32.29 -12.95
C SER A 76 -7.28 31.69 -11.54
N ILE A 77 -6.13 31.77 -10.87
CA ILE A 77 -5.93 31.28 -9.50
C ILE A 77 -5.93 32.42 -8.48
N TRP A 78 -5.40 33.59 -8.85
CA TRP A 78 -5.03 34.63 -7.88
C TRP A 78 -5.85 35.91 -7.96
N ASP A 79 -6.49 36.21 -9.08
CA ASP A 79 -7.33 37.41 -9.27
C ASP A 79 -8.78 37.13 -8.81
N VAL A 80 -8.93 36.38 -7.72
CA VAL A 80 -10.21 35.95 -7.16
C VAL A 80 -10.66 36.96 -6.09
N PRO A 81 -11.86 37.56 -6.20
CA PRO A 81 -12.34 38.54 -5.23
C PRO A 81 -12.39 38.01 -3.79
N GLY A 82 -11.71 38.70 -2.88
CA GLY A 82 -11.65 38.34 -1.46
C GLY A 82 -10.56 37.32 -1.10
N LEU A 83 -9.71 36.92 -2.04
CA LEU A 83 -8.58 36.02 -1.81
C LEU A 83 -7.47 36.68 -0.96
N ASP A 84 -7.07 36.05 0.14
CA ASP A 84 -5.82 36.36 0.84
C ASP A 84 -4.68 35.54 0.24
N ARG A 85 -3.88 36.19 -0.63
CA ARG A 85 -2.73 35.57 -1.28
C ARG A 85 -1.66 35.06 -0.29
N LYS A 86 -1.57 35.60 0.93
CA LYS A 86 -0.59 35.14 1.94
C LYS A 86 -1.03 33.85 2.63
N LYS A 87 -2.33 33.57 2.65
CA LYS A 87 -2.95 32.36 3.21
C LYS A 87 -3.41 31.38 2.12
N SER A 88 -2.83 31.47 0.92
CA SER A 88 -3.21 30.64 -0.23
C SER A 88 -1.95 30.07 -0.89
N THR A 89 -1.97 28.79 -1.23
CA THR A 89 -0.79 28.04 -1.69
C THR A 89 -1.16 26.93 -2.68
N ILE A 90 -0.24 26.65 -3.62
CA ILE A 90 -0.33 25.49 -4.51
C ILE A 90 0.23 24.31 -3.73
N GLN A 91 -0.66 23.45 -3.21
CA GLN A 91 -0.24 22.35 -2.34
C GLN A 91 0.40 21.22 -3.12
N TRP A 92 -0.17 20.77 -4.23
CA TRP A 92 0.25 19.51 -4.85
C TRP A 92 -0.03 19.49 -6.36
N LEU A 93 0.89 18.93 -7.14
CA LEU A 93 0.72 18.65 -8.58
C LEU A 93 0.79 17.14 -8.88
N GLU A 94 -0.07 16.67 -9.78
CA GLU A 94 -0.11 15.28 -10.27
C GLU A 94 -0.43 15.25 -11.77
N ALA A 95 -0.03 14.20 -12.48
CA ALA A 95 -0.41 13.99 -13.87
C ALA A 95 -1.87 13.56 -14.00
N ILE A 96 -2.63 14.22 -14.88
CA ILE A 96 -3.96 13.73 -15.27
C ILE A 96 -3.74 12.57 -16.24
N ARG A 97 -3.97 11.35 -15.74
CA ARG A 97 -4.07 10.10 -16.53
C ARG A 97 -4.87 10.37 -17.82
N PRO A 98 -4.44 9.97 -19.03
CA PRO A 98 -5.26 10.17 -20.22
C PRO A 98 -6.52 9.30 -20.21
N ASN A 99 -7.54 9.68 -20.99
CA ASN A 99 -8.76 8.88 -21.14
C ASN A 99 -8.47 7.55 -21.86
N LYS A 100 -9.14 6.45 -21.46
CA LYS A 100 -8.94 5.11 -22.08
C LYS A 100 -9.29 5.15 -23.57
N THR A 101 -10.30 5.95 -23.93
CA THR A 101 -10.69 6.23 -25.32
C THR A 101 -9.54 6.84 -26.14
N ASP A 102 -8.89 7.89 -25.62
CA ASP A 102 -7.73 8.53 -26.28
C ASP A 102 -6.52 7.58 -26.41
N VAL A 103 -6.19 6.83 -25.33
CA VAL A 103 -5.07 5.87 -25.34
C VAL A 103 -5.31 4.71 -26.31
N THR A 104 -6.56 4.23 -26.39
CA THR A 104 -6.93 3.15 -27.29
C THR A 104 -6.77 3.57 -28.76
N ALA A 105 -7.17 4.80 -29.11
CA ALA A 105 -6.96 5.36 -30.45
C ALA A 105 -5.45 5.59 -30.77
N PHE A 106 -4.65 6.02 -29.79
CA PHE A 106 -3.20 6.15 -29.90
C PHE A 106 -2.49 4.81 -30.22
N TRP A 107 -2.96 3.70 -29.63
CA TRP A 107 -2.39 2.38 -29.87
C TRP A 107 -2.85 1.70 -31.15
N GLN A 108 -4.05 1.99 -31.64
CA GLN A 108 -4.57 1.37 -32.85
C GLN A 108 -4.05 2.04 -34.13
N ASP A 109 -4.02 3.37 -34.17
CA ASP A 109 -3.82 4.12 -35.43
C ASP A 109 -2.43 4.78 -35.57
N ASP A 110 -1.49 4.55 -34.63
CA ASP A 110 -0.24 5.32 -34.52
C ASP A 110 -0.47 6.84 -34.56
N SER A 111 -1.59 7.28 -33.99
CA SER A 111 -1.99 8.69 -33.94
C SER A 111 -1.11 9.48 -32.96
N LYS A 112 -1.33 10.80 -32.85
CA LYS A 112 -0.53 11.65 -31.93
C LYS A 112 -0.69 11.17 -30.49
N ASP A 113 0.38 11.31 -29.69
CA ASP A 113 0.34 11.04 -28.25
C ASP A 113 -0.86 11.77 -27.61
N PRO A 114 -1.59 11.13 -26.67
CA PRO A 114 -2.69 11.76 -25.96
C PRO A 114 -2.26 13.07 -25.30
N THR A 115 -3.08 14.11 -25.44
CA THR A 115 -2.79 15.44 -24.89
C THR A 115 -2.52 15.34 -23.39
N ARG A 116 -1.36 15.82 -22.95
CA ARG A 116 -0.90 15.71 -21.56
C ARG A 116 -1.39 16.88 -20.70
N TRP A 117 -1.90 16.57 -19.52
CA TRP A 117 -2.50 17.52 -18.57
C TRP A 117 -2.01 17.23 -17.14
N ALA A 118 -2.08 18.22 -16.26
CA ALA A 118 -1.80 18.10 -14.83
C ALA A 118 -3.01 18.53 -13.97
N LYS A 119 -3.15 17.91 -12.80
CA LYS A 119 -4.08 18.25 -11.71
C LYS A 119 -3.28 19.03 -10.67
N ALA A 120 -3.75 20.22 -10.28
CA ALA A 120 -3.20 20.98 -9.16
C ALA A 120 -4.23 21.06 -8.04
N MET A 121 -3.82 20.74 -6.80
CA MET A 121 -4.56 21.06 -5.60
C MET A 121 -4.08 22.39 -5.05
N ILE A 122 -4.99 23.35 -4.87
CA ILE A 122 -4.69 24.70 -4.41
C ILE A 122 -5.56 25.02 -3.20
N SER A 123 -4.91 25.32 -2.09
CA SER A 123 -5.57 25.87 -0.90
C SER A 123 -5.72 27.38 -1.08
N GLN A 124 -6.95 27.87 -1.03
CA GLN A 124 -7.29 29.28 -1.25
C GLN A 124 -8.10 29.82 -0.06
N SER A 125 -7.55 30.82 0.64
CA SER A 125 -8.28 31.54 1.69
C SER A 125 -9.07 32.68 1.05
N ILE A 126 -10.39 32.54 0.94
CA ILE A 126 -11.30 33.50 0.30
C ILE A 126 -12.31 33.99 1.33
N ASN A 127 -12.37 35.30 1.56
CA ASN A 127 -13.25 35.95 2.54
C ASN A 127 -13.18 35.31 3.95
N GLY A 128 -11.97 34.91 4.36
CA GLY A 128 -11.72 34.26 5.65
C GLY A 128 -12.07 32.76 5.72
N SER A 129 -12.53 32.14 4.63
CA SER A 129 -12.76 30.69 4.54
C SER A 129 -11.66 30.00 3.73
N THR A 130 -11.19 28.82 4.15
CA THR A 130 -10.32 27.98 3.33
C THR A 130 -11.14 27.12 2.37
N LEU A 131 -10.78 27.15 1.09
CA LEU A 131 -11.28 26.24 0.06
C LEU A 131 -10.11 25.42 -0.49
N LEU A 132 -10.32 24.12 -0.67
CA LEU A 132 -9.38 23.20 -1.30
C LEU A 132 -9.91 22.89 -2.70
N ASN A 133 -9.28 23.50 -3.72
CA ASN A 133 -9.77 23.53 -5.09
C ASN A 133 -8.81 22.82 -6.06
N TYR A 134 -9.36 21.99 -6.95
CA TYR A 134 -8.64 21.35 -8.03
C TYR A 134 -8.74 22.12 -9.34
N TYR A 135 -7.60 22.26 -10.01
CA TYR A 135 -7.48 22.84 -11.34
C TYR A 135 -6.81 21.86 -12.30
N THR A 136 -7.21 21.91 -13.57
CA THR A 136 -6.51 21.23 -14.67
C THR A 136 -5.63 22.23 -15.41
N ILE A 137 -4.40 21.81 -15.74
CA ILE A 137 -3.39 22.61 -16.42
C ILE A 137 -2.92 21.86 -17.66
N GLY A 138 -3.07 22.47 -18.83
CA GLY A 138 -2.64 21.88 -20.09
C GLY A 138 -3.15 22.63 -21.32
N PRO A 139 -2.75 22.21 -22.54
CA PRO A 139 -1.82 21.11 -22.82
C PRO A 139 -0.41 21.36 -22.28
N LEU A 140 0.32 20.28 -21.99
CA LEU A 140 1.73 20.26 -21.63
C LEU A 140 2.61 19.82 -22.83
N PRO A 141 3.87 20.27 -22.94
CA PRO A 141 4.59 21.18 -22.02
C PRO A 141 4.01 22.61 -22.04
N VAL A 142 4.30 23.38 -20.98
CA VAL A 142 3.79 24.75 -20.83
C VAL A 142 4.15 25.62 -22.03
N SER A 143 3.15 26.27 -22.61
CA SER A 143 3.24 27.08 -23.82
C SER A 143 2.19 28.20 -23.82
N SER A 144 2.11 28.99 -24.89
CA SER A 144 1.04 29.97 -25.09
C SER A 144 -0.36 29.36 -25.28
N GLU A 145 -0.46 28.05 -25.52
CA GLU A 145 -1.74 27.33 -25.65
C GLU A 145 -2.22 26.76 -24.31
N THR A 146 -1.33 26.69 -23.29
CA THR A 146 -1.61 26.12 -21.99
C THR A 146 -2.61 27.00 -21.22
N GLN A 147 -3.62 26.35 -20.64
CA GLN A 147 -4.72 26.97 -19.91
C GLN A 147 -4.75 26.43 -18.48
N VAL A 148 -5.43 27.19 -17.60
CA VAL A 148 -5.77 26.78 -16.23
C VAL A 148 -7.28 26.87 -16.09
N LEU A 149 -7.92 25.72 -15.88
CA LEU A 149 -9.38 25.59 -15.78
C LEU A 149 -9.75 24.87 -14.48
N PRO A 150 -10.90 25.15 -13.85
CA PRO A 150 -11.41 24.33 -12.75
C PRO A 150 -11.58 22.87 -13.18
N LEU A 151 -11.08 21.91 -12.38
CA LEU A 151 -11.23 20.48 -12.66
C LEU A 151 -12.61 20.01 -12.16
N THR A 152 -13.63 20.11 -13.01
CA THR A 152 -15.02 19.78 -12.65
C THR A 152 -15.50 18.46 -13.24
N TRP A 153 -14.96 18.06 -14.39
CA TRP A 153 -15.51 17.01 -15.23
C TRP A 153 -15.45 15.58 -14.64
N PRO A 154 -14.52 15.19 -13.73
CA PRO A 154 -14.58 13.88 -13.06
C PRO A 154 -15.62 13.82 -11.92
N PHE A 155 -16.28 14.94 -11.59
CA PHE A 155 -17.11 15.08 -10.40
C PHE A 155 -18.57 15.40 -10.78
N LYS A 156 -19.52 14.53 -10.43
CA LYS A 156 -20.91 14.57 -10.95
C LYS A 156 -21.67 15.87 -10.68
N HIS A 157 -21.29 16.61 -9.63
CA HIS A 157 -21.91 17.89 -9.25
C HIS A 157 -21.31 19.13 -9.93
N GLY A 158 -20.33 18.98 -10.82
CA GLY A 158 -19.62 20.10 -11.45
C GLY A 158 -18.83 20.98 -10.47
N ARG A 159 -18.68 20.52 -9.22
CA ARG A 159 -17.77 21.10 -8.22
C ARG A 159 -16.34 20.71 -8.56
N HIS A 160 -15.37 21.53 -8.18
CA HIS A 160 -13.94 21.24 -8.33
C HIS A 160 -13.18 21.28 -7.00
N GLY A 161 -13.89 21.46 -5.88
CA GLY A 161 -13.27 21.65 -4.58
C GLY A 161 -14.29 21.69 -3.45
N ILE A 162 -13.78 21.72 -2.22
CA ILE A 162 -14.57 21.73 -0.99
C ILE A 162 -14.21 22.93 -0.10
N ARG A 163 -15.12 23.33 0.78
CA ARG A 163 -14.83 24.29 1.85
C ARG A 163 -14.34 23.50 3.07
N SER A 164 -13.12 23.76 3.51
CA SER A 164 -12.61 23.18 4.75
C SER A 164 -13.14 23.94 5.96
N ALA A 165 -13.49 23.21 7.03
CA ALA A 165 -13.85 23.80 8.32
C ALA A 165 -12.61 24.21 9.15
N ILE A 166 -11.44 23.65 8.84
CA ILE A 166 -10.14 23.99 9.42
C ILE A 166 -9.29 24.74 8.37
N SER A 167 -8.60 25.80 8.79
CA SER A 167 -7.85 26.67 7.86
C SER A 167 -6.60 26.00 7.28
N SER A 168 -5.91 25.21 8.10
CA SER A 168 -4.85 24.26 7.80
C SER A 168 -4.82 23.21 8.93
N PHE A 169 -4.07 22.11 8.78
CA PHE A 169 -3.85 21.21 9.91
C PHE A 169 -2.83 21.80 10.90
N ASP A 170 -1.84 22.55 10.40
CA ASP A 170 -0.83 23.21 11.25
C ASP A 170 -1.48 24.22 12.22
N ASP A 171 -2.52 24.95 11.81
CA ASP A 171 -3.30 25.83 12.69
C ASP A 171 -4.01 25.03 13.80
N LEU A 172 -4.63 23.89 13.45
CA LEU A 172 -5.32 23.01 14.41
C LEU A 172 -4.33 22.41 15.42
N GLN A 173 -3.18 21.92 14.95
CA GLN A 173 -2.14 21.39 15.83
C GLN A 173 -1.55 22.48 16.72
N GLY A 174 -1.26 23.66 16.15
CA GLY A 174 -0.76 24.82 16.91
C GLY A 174 -1.73 25.24 18.01
N TYR A 175 -3.03 25.25 17.73
CA TYR A 175 -4.07 25.53 18.71
C TYR A 175 -4.17 24.44 19.80
N ALA A 176 -4.17 23.15 19.41
CA ALA A 176 -4.19 22.03 20.35
C ALA A 176 -2.96 22.02 21.28
N MET A 177 -1.78 22.31 20.74
CA MET A 177 -0.53 22.49 21.50
C MET A 177 -0.61 23.71 22.44
N ALA A 178 -1.19 24.83 22.00
CA ALA A 178 -1.37 26.01 22.83
C ALA A 178 -2.32 25.76 24.02
N ILE A 179 -3.41 25.02 23.80
CA ILE A 179 -4.29 24.58 24.90
C ILE A 179 -3.50 23.72 25.88
N ALA A 180 -2.78 22.70 25.38
CA ALA A 180 -2.00 21.79 26.23
C ALA A 180 -1.01 22.56 27.12
N LYS A 181 -0.27 23.51 26.56
CA LYS A 181 0.65 24.38 27.32
C LYS A 181 -0.05 25.24 28.38
N ASN A 182 -1.31 25.64 28.14
CA ASN A 182 -2.12 26.42 29.10
C ASN A 182 -2.79 25.55 30.20
N ILE A 183 -2.65 24.22 30.12
CA ILE A 183 -3.11 23.26 31.14
C ILE A 183 -1.96 22.39 31.66
N SER A 184 -0.72 22.87 31.61
CA SER A 184 0.44 22.10 32.10
C SER A 184 0.27 21.66 33.55
N ASP A 185 -0.41 22.47 34.38
CA ASP A 185 -0.78 22.12 35.75
C ASP A 185 -1.71 20.89 35.84
N ILE A 186 -2.57 20.67 34.85
CA ILE A 186 -3.44 19.49 34.75
C ILE A 186 -2.65 18.31 34.19
N THR A 187 -1.83 18.49 33.16
CA THR A 187 -1.10 17.38 32.53
C THR A 187 0.03 16.84 33.42
N GLU A 188 0.71 17.71 34.15
CA GLU A 188 1.73 17.31 35.14
C GLU A 188 1.07 16.53 36.29
N GLU A 189 -0.04 17.05 36.87
CA GLU A 189 -0.71 16.45 38.02
C GLU A 189 -1.49 15.16 37.70
N LEU A 190 -2.05 15.02 36.49
CA LEU A 190 -2.83 13.83 36.08
C LEU A 190 -2.04 12.80 35.29
N LEU A 191 -1.11 13.25 34.43
CA LEU A 191 -0.47 12.40 33.42
C LEU A 191 1.03 12.21 33.65
N ASP A 192 1.64 12.90 34.61
CA ASP A 192 3.11 12.97 34.78
C ASP A 192 3.78 13.30 33.42
N GLY A 193 3.32 14.36 32.76
CA GLY A 193 3.76 14.69 31.41
C GLY A 193 3.66 16.18 31.08
N THR A 194 4.62 16.64 30.27
CA THR A 194 4.70 18.04 29.82
C THR A 194 4.38 18.17 28.33
N PRO A 195 3.52 19.11 27.92
CA PRO A 195 3.23 19.42 26.52
C PRO A 195 4.23 20.45 25.93
N VAL A 196 5.32 20.72 26.63
CA VAL A 196 6.43 21.55 26.16
C VAL A 196 7.60 20.64 25.86
N ASP A 197 7.94 20.51 24.58
CA ASP A 197 9.28 20.09 24.20
C ASP A 197 10.26 21.24 24.49
N ASP A 198 11.23 20.98 25.35
CA ASP A 198 12.32 21.89 25.73
C ASP A 198 13.65 21.53 25.06
N GLY A 199 13.64 20.56 24.13
CA GLY A 199 14.82 20.04 23.45
C GLY A 199 15.68 19.09 24.30
N SER A 200 15.20 18.67 25.48
CA SER A 200 15.94 17.75 26.35
C SER A 200 15.74 16.26 26.03
N ASN A 201 14.95 15.92 25.00
CA ASN A 201 14.45 14.56 24.73
C ASN A 201 13.76 13.94 25.97
N ASN A 202 12.91 14.73 26.64
CA ASN A 202 12.15 14.27 27.79
C ASN A 202 11.19 13.11 27.39
N PRO A 203 11.31 11.90 27.97
CA PRO A 203 10.45 10.76 27.64
C PRO A 203 9.00 10.94 28.09
N ASN A 204 8.75 11.90 28.99
CA ASN A 204 7.41 12.26 29.46
C ASN A 204 6.76 13.37 28.62
N THR A 205 7.37 13.81 27.50
CA THR A 205 6.76 14.79 26.59
C THR A 205 5.44 14.26 26.00
N LEU A 206 4.44 15.13 26.00
CA LEU A 206 3.10 14.88 25.51
C LEU A 206 2.88 15.49 24.13
N ARG A 207 2.21 14.73 23.26
CA ARG A 207 1.57 15.22 22.04
C ARG A 207 0.06 15.18 22.21
N ILE A 208 -0.64 15.99 21.41
CA ILE A 208 -2.10 15.96 21.30
C ILE A 208 -2.44 15.55 19.87
N ASN A 209 -3.33 14.57 19.73
CA ASN A 209 -3.86 14.13 18.45
C ASN A 209 -5.33 14.51 18.32
N ALA A 210 -5.69 15.10 17.19
CA ALA A 210 -7.06 15.54 16.91
C ALA A 210 -7.79 14.56 15.99
N ARG A 211 -9.03 14.21 16.38
CA ARG A 211 -10.01 13.48 15.57
C ARG A 211 -11.13 14.41 15.15
N MET A 212 -11.52 14.34 13.88
CA MET A 212 -12.77 14.94 13.42
C MET A 212 -13.98 14.12 13.90
N THR A 213 -14.92 14.72 14.61
CA THR A 213 -16.14 14.01 15.07
C THR A 213 -17.35 14.33 14.19
N PHE A 214 -17.45 15.58 13.72
CA PHE A 214 -18.60 16.05 12.94
C PHE A 214 -18.24 17.29 12.13
N ILE A 215 -18.61 17.30 10.84
CA ILE A 215 -18.52 18.47 9.97
C ILE A 215 -19.93 18.85 9.48
N GLU A 216 -20.28 20.14 9.59
CA GLU A 216 -21.55 20.69 9.11
C GLU A 216 -21.44 22.20 8.87
N GLU A 217 -22.00 22.70 7.76
CA GLU A 217 -22.00 24.13 7.37
C GLU A 217 -20.59 24.79 7.37
N GLY A 218 -19.54 23.98 7.23
CA GLY A 218 -18.13 24.38 7.35
C GLY A 218 -17.74 24.87 8.74
N LYS A 219 -18.39 24.34 9.77
CA LYS A 219 -17.88 24.17 11.13
C LYS A 219 -17.47 22.71 11.33
N ALA A 220 -16.58 22.48 12.26
CA ALA A 220 -16.12 21.16 12.66
C ALA A 220 -16.12 21.04 14.19
N TYR A 221 -16.46 19.86 14.69
CA TYR A 221 -16.29 19.50 16.09
C TYR A 221 -15.28 18.36 16.18
N LEU A 222 -14.29 18.53 17.04
CA LEU A 222 -13.16 17.64 17.19
C LEU A 222 -13.00 17.19 18.63
N TRP A 223 -12.45 15.99 18.81
CA TRP A 223 -11.85 15.56 20.07
C TRP A 223 -10.34 15.55 19.91
N CYS A 224 -9.65 16.06 20.93
CA CYS A 224 -8.20 16.09 21.03
C CYS A 224 -7.77 15.20 22.19
N GLY A 225 -7.06 14.11 21.91
CA GLY A 225 -6.58 13.15 22.90
C GLY A 225 -5.10 13.32 23.18
N SER A 226 -4.73 13.18 24.46
CA SER A 226 -3.33 13.22 24.90
C SER A 226 -2.63 11.87 24.72
N MET A 227 -1.40 11.90 24.21
CA MET A 227 -0.50 10.75 24.07
C MET A 227 0.92 11.15 24.46
N ARG A 228 1.80 10.23 24.86
CA ARG A 228 3.25 10.52 24.93
C ARG A 228 3.89 10.46 23.54
N THR A 229 5.03 11.11 23.37
CA THR A 229 5.79 11.08 22.11
C THR A 229 6.48 9.73 21.82
N GLY A 230 6.75 8.92 22.85
CA GLY A 230 7.42 7.62 22.69
C GLY A 230 8.85 7.78 22.15
N SER A 231 9.65 8.64 22.77
CA SER A 231 10.91 9.17 22.21
C SER A 231 11.99 8.13 21.90
N HIS A 232 11.88 6.89 22.40
CA HIS A 232 12.87 5.84 22.09
C HIS A 232 12.61 5.16 20.74
N SER A 233 11.35 4.87 20.41
CA SER A 233 10.97 4.03 19.26
C SER A 233 9.82 4.62 18.43
N SER A 234 9.54 5.92 18.59
CA SER A 234 8.40 6.63 17.99
C SER A 234 7.03 5.99 18.29
N ALA A 235 6.92 5.29 19.42
CA ALA A 235 5.78 4.44 19.81
C ALA A 235 4.53 5.21 20.29
N TRP A 236 4.35 6.45 19.83
CA TRP A 236 3.34 7.38 20.34
C TRP A 236 1.90 6.85 20.25
N SER A 237 1.60 6.07 19.21
CA SER A 237 0.24 5.58 18.95
C SER A 237 -0.20 4.47 19.91
N ILE A 238 0.73 3.84 20.62
CA ILE A 238 0.44 2.90 21.71
C ILE A 238 0.53 3.53 23.11
N LEU A 239 0.73 4.86 23.21
CA LEU A 239 0.90 5.58 24.47
C LEU A 239 -0.21 6.63 24.77
N PRO A 240 -1.52 6.30 24.69
CA PRO A 240 -2.59 7.22 25.07
C PRO A 240 -2.62 7.50 26.57
N GLN A 241 -3.07 8.69 26.99
CA GLN A 241 -3.01 9.16 28.39
C GLN A 241 -4.38 9.48 29.02
N GLY A 242 -5.49 9.38 28.28
CA GLY A 242 -6.83 9.40 28.87
C GLY A 242 -7.41 10.76 29.24
N LEU A 243 -6.69 11.87 28.98
CA LEU A 243 -7.22 13.23 29.02
C LEU A 243 -7.59 13.68 27.60
N PHE A 244 -8.83 14.15 27.43
CA PHE A 244 -9.42 14.53 26.16
C PHE A 244 -10.07 15.92 26.21
N ILE A 245 -10.03 16.64 25.09
CA ILE A 245 -10.48 18.03 24.97
C ILE A 245 -11.39 18.15 23.74
N LYS A 246 -12.59 18.68 23.90
CA LYS A 246 -13.51 18.94 22.79
C LYS A 246 -13.31 20.35 22.26
N ILE A 247 -13.18 20.48 20.95
CA ILE A 247 -12.93 21.75 20.26
C ILE A 247 -13.99 21.96 19.17
N GLU A 248 -14.51 23.18 19.05
CA GLU A 248 -15.17 23.65 17.83
C GLU A 248 -14.15 24.40 16.97
N ALA A 249 -14.04 24.02 15.70
CA ALA A 249 -13.40 24.80 14.65
C ALA A 249 -14.48 25.49 13.83
N ASN A 250 -14.47 26.82 13.80
CA ASN A 250 -15.49 27.65 13.19
C ASN A 250 -14.85 28.96 12.70
N PRO A 251 -14.79 29.20 11.37
CA PRO A 251 -14.16 30.40 10.79
C PRO A 251 -14.75 31.75 11.22
N SER A 252 -15.88 31.78 11.94
CA SER A 252 -16.45 33.01 12.52
C SER A 252 -15.91 33.34 13.93
N LEU A 253 -15.10 32.48 14.53
CA LEU A 253 -14.43 32.74 15.82
C LEU A 253 -13.17 33.60 15.61
N GLU A 254 -12.85 34.46 16.58
CA GLU A 254 -11.71 35.40 16.51
C GLU A 254 -10.36 34.71 16.27
N HIS A 255 -10.22 33.46 16.72
CA HIS A 255 -9.04 32.62 16.54
C HIS A 255 -9.34 31.31 15.78
N GLY A 256 -10.49 31.23 15.10
CA GLY A 256 -10.93 30.03 14.36
C GLY A 256 -11.35 28.83 15.21
N PHE A 257 -10.98 28.77 16.50
CA PHE A 257 -11.25 27.64 17.39
C PHE A 257 -11.71 28.07 18.78
N GLN A 258 -12.48 27.22 19.46
CA GLN A 258 -12.78 27.33 20.90
C GLN A 258 -12.87 25.96 21.58
N VAL A 259 -12.45 25.89 22.86
CA VAL A 259 -12.66 24.71 23.72
C VAL A 259 -14.10 24.69 24.20
N LEU A 260 -14.76 23.53 24.09
CA LEU A 260 -16.15 23.34 24.50
C LEU A 260 -16.31 22.53 25.78
N GLN A 261 -15.44 21.53 25.99
CA GLN A 261 -15.60 20.54 27.05
C GLN A 261 -14.32 19.75 27.27
N TRP A 262 -14.19 19.16 28.44
CA TRP A 262 -13.11 18.27 28.84
C TRP A 262 -13.69 16.90 29.19
N TYR A 263 -12.91 15.85 28.96
CA TYR A 263 -13.25 14.50 29.38
C TYR A 263 -12.01 13.81 29.97
N TYR A 264 -12.16 13.26 31.18
CA TYR A 264 -11.14 12.49 31.87
C TYR A 264 -11.81 11.41 32.72
N ASN A 265 -11.32 10.17 32.58
CA ASN A 265 -11.74 9.03 33.39
C ASN A 265 -13.29 8.82 33.47
N GLY A 266 -13.97 8.86 32.31
CA GLY A 266 -15.42 8.64 32.23
C GLY A 266 -16.29 9.84 32.63
N LEU A 267 -15.70 10.96 33.00
CA LEU A 267 -16.40 12.17 33.43
C LEU A 267 -16.17 13.33 32.46
N TYR A 268 -17.22 14.11 32.25
CA TYR A 268 -17.19 15.37 31.50
C TYR A 268 -17.06 16.56 32.45
N TYR A 269 -16.32 17.57 32.03
CA TYR A 269 -16.17 18.86 32.74
C TYR A 269 -16.36 19.99 31.72
N ASP A 270 -17.17 21.00 32.06
CA ASP A 270 -17.51 22.06 31.11
C ASP A 270 -16.31 23.00 30.87
N THR A 271 -15.50 23.25 31.91
CA THR A 271 -14.25 24.03 31.81
C THR A 271 -13.05 23.28 32.40
N GLY A 272 -11.85 23.75 32.07
CA GLY A 272 -10.62 23.27 32.72
C GLY A 272 -10.56 23.62 34.21
N ASP A 273 -11.27 24.66 34.65
CA ASP A 273 -11.34 25.05 36.06
C ASP A 273 -12.26 24.13 36.86
N ASP A 274 -13.31 23.56 36.24
CA ASP A 274 -14.13 22.51 36.85
C ASP A 274 -13.33 21.22 37.06
N LEU A 275 -12.48 20.86 36.08
CA LEU A 275 -11.54 19.74 36.23
C LEU A 275 -10.52 20.03 37.35
N ARG A 276 -9.92 21.24 37.40
CA ARG A 276 -9.02 21.68 38.49
C ARG A 276 -9.71 21.74 39.86
N ALA A 277 -11.02 21.95 39.92
CA ALA A 277 -11.80 21.89 41.14
C ALA A 277 -11.99 20.43 41.57
N ALA A 278 -12.44 19.56 40.66
CA ALA A 278 -12.63 18.14 40.90
C ALA A 278 -11.33 17.44 41.35
N MET A 279 -10.18 17.79 40.76
CA MET A 279 -8.86 17.28 41.15
C MET A 279 -8.49 17.53 42.63
N LYS A 280 -9.11 18.51 43.28
CA LYS A 280 -8.88 18.87 44.69
C LYS A 280 -9.85 18.18 45.64
N GLU A 281 -10.91 17.55 45.14
CA GLU A 281 -11.93 16.90 45.97
C GLU A 281 -11.40 15.58 46.56
N PRO A 282 -11.63 15.31 47.86
CA PRO A 282 -11.24 14.05 48.48
C PRO A 282 -11.88 12.84 47.79
N GLY A 283 -11.04 11.96 47.24
CA GLY A 283 -11.49 10.75 46.53
C GLY A 283 -11.54 10.87 45.00
N PHE A 284 -11.07 11.98 44.41
CA PHE A 284 -10.81 12.07 42.98
C PHE A 284 -9.92 10.91 42.50
N GLN A 285 -10.38 10.14 41.51
CA GLN A 285 -9.67 8.97 41.00
C GLN A 285 -8.82 9.34 39.77
N LYS A 286 -7.50 9.42 39.97
CA LYS A 286 -6.53 9.44 38.86
C LYS A 286 -6.42 8.04 38.26
N ALA A 287 -6.48 7.95 36.93
CA ALA A 287 -6.09 6.72 36.21
C ALA A 287 -4.56 6.68 36.08
N LEU A 288 -3.97 5.49 35.87
CA LEU A 288 -2.53 5.41 35.60
C LEU A 288 -2.19 5.94 34.19
N PRO A 289 -1.09 6.67 34.02
CA PRO A 289 -0.56 7.03 32.70
C PRO A 289 0.15 5.82 32.05
N ASN A 290 0.29 5.84 30.71
CA ASN A 290 1.15 4.89 30.00
C ASN A 290 2.54 5.52 29.81
N TYR A 291 3.61 4.77 30.11
CA TYR A 291 5.00 5.21 29.88
C TYR A 291 5.63 4.43 28.72
N ASP A 292 6.51 5.11 28.00
CA ASP A 292 7.44 4.51 27.04
C ASP A 292 8.47 3.63 27.79
N GLY A 293 8.96 2.54 27.19
CA GLY A 293 9.86 1.62 27.89
C GLY A 293 10.20 0.35 27.12
N ASP A 294 10.54 -0.74 27.83
CA ASP A 294 10.96 -1.99 27.17
C ASP A 294 9.87 -2.62 26.29
N TRP A 295 8.59 -2.36 26.58
CA TRP A 295 7.45 -2.91 25.84
C TRP A 295 7.14 -2.21 24.51
N THR A 296 7.76 -1.04 24.27
CA THR A 296 7.55 -0.22 23.07
C THR A 296 8.70 -0.32 22.06
N LYS A 297 9.83 -0.94 22.43
CA LYS A 297 10.99 -1.19 21.56
C LYS A 297 10.62 -2.13 20.43
N THR A 298 10.91 -1.73 19.18
CA THR A 298 10.65 -2.56 17.98
C THR A 298 11.70 -3.66 17.80
N GLU A 299 12.84 -3.53 18.49
CA GLU A 299 14.00 -4.38 18.39
C GLU A 299 14.48 -4.93 19.74
N ASP A 300 15.10 -6.11 19.69
CA ASP A 300 15.83 -6.71 20.80
C ASP A 300 17.28 -6.94 20.38
N LEU A 301 18.16 -6.01 20.78
CA LEU A 301 19.59 -6.01 20.47
C LEU A 301 20.43 -6.84 21.46
N THR A 302 19.80 -7.67 22.30
CA THR A 302 20.55 -8.55 23.21
C THR A 302 21.16 -9.73 22.45
N GLU A 303 22.36 -10.17 22.87
CA GLU A 303 22.98 -11.37 22.31
C GLU A 303 22.16 -12.62 22.64
N ASN A 304 21.80 -13.39 21.61
CA ASN A 304 21.05 -14.64 21.76
C ASN A 304 21.68 -15.72 20.87
N GLU A 305 22.06 -16.86 21.46
CA GLU A 305 22.69 -17.99 20.78
C GLU A 305 21.82 -18.56 19.65
N GLU A 306 20.49 -18.51 19.78
CA GLU A 306 19.55 -18.94 18.74
C GLU A 306 19.54 -18.03 17.49
N ARG A 307 20.10 -16.82 17.60
CA ARG A 307 20.22 -15.83 16.51
C ARG A 307 21.67 -15.68 16.00
N ALA A 308 22.60 -16.54 16.42
CA ALA A 308 24.03 -16.39 16.12
C ALA A 308 24.41 -16.71 14.66
N ASP A 309 23.68 -17.60 14.00
CA ASP A 309 23.87 -17.94 12.58
C ASP A 309 22.93 -17.11 11.68
N PRO A 310 23.38 -16.62 10.51
CA PRO A 310 22.53 -15.84 9.61
C PRO A 310 21.42 -16.68 8.97
N PRO A 311 20.24 -16.09 8.67
CA PRO A 311 19.10 -16.80 8.10
C PRO A 311 19.34 -17.25 6.65
N PRO A 312 18.56 -18.22 6.12
CA PRO A 312 18.61 -18.60 4.73
C PRO A 312 18.19 -17.46 3.79
N VAL A 313 19.05 -17.12 2.83
CA VAL A 313 18.79 -16.07 1.82
C VAL A 313 18.34 -16.64 0.47
N MET A 314 17.58 -15.86 -0.28
CA MET A 314 17.34 -16.11 -1.71
C MET A 314 18.40 -15.38 -2.54
N ILE A 315 18.92 -16.06 -3.57
CA ILE A 315 19.96 -15.55 -4.48
C ILE A 315 19.52 -15.66 -5.93
N GLN A 316 20.08 -14.84 -6.83
CA GLN A 316 19.78 -14.87 -8.26
C GLN A 316 21.03 -15.11 -9.14
N PRO A 317 21.58 -16.35 -9.22
CA PRO A 317 22.92 -16.64 -9.75
C PRO A 317 23.19 -16.35 -11.23
N PHE A 318 22.17 -15.92 -11.98
CA PHE A 318 22.25 -15.59 -13.40
C PHE A 318 21.67 -14.20 -13.73
N GLY A 319 21.37 -13.40 -12.71
CA GLY A 319 20.68 -12.12 -12.84
C GLY A 319 19.19 -12.24 -13.22
N PRO A 320 18.49 -11.11 -13.38
CA PRO A 320 17.06 -11.06 -13.66
C PRO A 320 16.69 -11.76 -14.99
N ARG A 321 15.61 -12.54 -14.96
CA ARG A 321 15.03 -13.19 -16.16
C ARG A 321 13.83 -12.41 -16.71
N TYR A 322 13.29 -11.47 -15.93
CA TYR A 322 12.46 -10.37 -16.44
C TYR A 322 13.32 -9.35 -17.21
N LYS A 323 12.65 -8.38 -17.82
CA LYS A 323 13.28 -7.22 -18.45
C LYS A 323 12.57 -5.97 -17.99
N LEU A 324 13.32 -4.91 -17.70
CA LEU A 324 12.83 -3.62 -17.24
C LEU A 324 13.38 -2.52 -18.16
N ASP A 325 12.51 -1.74 -18.77
CA ASP A 325 12.85 -0.43 -19.34
C ASP A 325 12.60 0.60 -18.24
N ARG A 326 13.68 1.01 -17.56
CA ARG A 326 13.62 1.97 -16.45
C ARG A 326 13.13 3.37 -16.86
N ARG A 327 13.30 3.76 -18.13
CA ARG A 327 12.87 5.09 -18.61
C ARG A 327 11.37 5.11 -18.93
N ALA A 328 10.86 4.02 -19.50
CA ALA A 328 9.42 3.88 -19.77
C ALA A 328 8.64 3.30 -18.59
N GLN A 329 9.31 2.84 -17.52
CA GLN A 329 8.71 2.06 -16.43
C GLN A 329 7.88 0.89 -16.99
N TYR A 330 8.50 0.09 -17.88
CA TYR A 330 7.85 -1.01 -18.58
C TYR A 330 8.55 -2.34 -18.31
N VAL A 331 7.75 -3.38 -18.04
CA VAL A 331 8.22 -4.70 -17.61
C VAL A 331 7.83 -5.76 -18.62
N SER A 332 8.68 -6.78 -18.80
CA SER A 332 8.31 -8.03 -19.48
C SER A 332 8.84 -9.25 -18.75
N TYR A 333 7.94 -10.21 -18.47
CA TYR A 333 8.25 -11.41 -17.70
C TYR A 333 7.42 -12.63 -18.13
N MET A 334 8.06 -13.63 -18.75
CA MET A 334 7.49 -14.97 -19.01
C MET A 334 6.10 -15.03 -19.70
N GLY A 335 5.69 -13.95 -20.37
CA GLY A 335 4.38 -13.80 -20.99
C GLY A 335 3.66 -12.53 -20.55
N TRP A 336 3.94 -12.04 -19.35
CA TRP A 336 3.47 -10.76 -18.84
C TRP A 336 4.19 -9.58 -19.49
N THR A 337 3.42 -8.51 -19.71
CA THR A 337 3.92 -7.15 -19.93
C THR A 337 2.99 -6.15 -19.25
N PHE A 338 3.54 -5.06 -18.72
CA PHE A 338 2.79 -3.94 -18.16
C PHE A 338 3.69 -2.69 -18.07
N TYR A 339 3.07 -1.52 -18.04
CA TYR A 339 3.68 -0.27 -17.58
C TYR A 339 3.32 -0.04 -16.12
N PHE A 340 4.11 0.76 -15.43
CA PHE A 340 3.76 1.30 -14.11
C PHE A 340 4.12 2.79 -14.01
N THR A 341 3.50 3.45 -13.04
CA THR A 341 3.77 4.84 -12.62
C THR A 341 3.51 4.92 -11.11
N SER A 342 3.77 6.05 -10.46
CA SER A 342 3.40 6.26 -9.05
C SER A 342 2.85 7.67 -8.85
N PHE A 343 1.68 7.76 -8.23
CA PHE A 343 1.01 9.01 -7.87
C PHE A 343 1.36 9.41 -6.43
N LEU A 344 1.24 10.70 -6.07
CA LEU A 344 1.49 11.19 -4.71
C LEU A 344 0.44 10.63 -3.74
N SER A 345 -0.83 10.68 -4.18
CA SER A 345 -2.00 10.26 -3.41
C SER A 345 -2.03 8.77 -3.10
N THR A 346 -1.92 7.93 -4.13
CA THR A 346 -2.24 6.49 -4.06
C THR A 346 -1.05 5.57 -4.30
N GLY A 347 0.14 6.11 -4.61
CA GLY A 347 1.33 5.31 -4.90
C GLY A 347 1.28 4.62 -6.27
N PRO A 348 1.95 3.47 -6.42
CA PRO A 348 2.04 2.73 -7.68
C PRO A 348 0.71 2.29 -8.31
N ALA A 349 0.61 2.54 -9.62
CA ALA A 349 -0.47 2.11 -10.50
C ALA A 349 0.10 1.44 -11.76
N LEU A 350 -0.58 0.40 -12.25
CA LEU A 350 -0.16 -0.43 -13.38
C LEU A 350 -1.11 -0.28 -14.56
N TYR A 351 -0.57 -0.30 -15.78
CA TYR A 351 -1.31 -0.10 -17.03
C TYR A 351 -0.90 -1.07 -18.14
N ASP A 352 -1.81 -1.33 -19.08
CA ASP A 352 -1.65 -2.28 -20.20
C ASP A 352 -1.16 -3.67 -19.74
N ILE A 353 -1.83 -4.23 -18.72
CA ILE A 353 -1.47 -5.54 -18.19
C ILE A 353 -1.92 -6.61 -19.18
N ARG A 354 -0.95 -7.20 -19.88
CA ARG A 354 -1.16 -8.26 -20.87
C ARG A 354 -0.52 -9.56 -20.45
N PHE A 355 -1.19 -10.67 -20.71
CA PHE A 355 -0.60 -12.01 -20.64
C PHE A 355 -0.58 -12.68 -22.01
N ARG A 356 0.61 -13.06 -22.46
CA ARG A 356 0.90 -13.66 -23.78
C ARG A 356 0.36 -12.82 -24.95
N GLY A 357 0.42 -11.50 -24.81
CA GLY A 357 -0.06 -10.51 -25.79
C GLY A 357 -1.56 -10.23 -25.76
N SER A 358 -2.37 -11.09 -25.11
CA SER A 358 -3.78 -10.77 -24.84
C SER A 358 -3.87 -9.78 -23.68
N PRO A 359 -4.72 -8.74 -23.76
CA PRO A 359 -4.99 -7.88 -22.61
C PRO A 359 -5.70 -8.66 -21.49
N VAL A 360 -5.52 -8.15 -20.26
CA VAL A 360 -6.13 -8.65 -19.03
C VAL A 360 -6.75 -7.46 -18.29
N LEU A 361 -5.94 -6.47 -17.90
CA LEU A 361 -6.44 -5.22 -17.30
C LEU A 361 -5.85 -4.02 -18.05
N TYR A 362 -6.69 -3.02 -18.37
CA TYR A 362 -6.22 -1.73 -18.86
C TYR A 362 -5.50 -0.96 -17.75
N GLU A 363 -6.08 -0.95 -16.55
CA GLU A 363 -5.59 -0.30 -15.34
C GLU A 363 -5.77 -1.21 -14.13
N LEU A 364 -4.77 -1.19 -13.25
CA LEU A 364 -4.86 -1.69 -11.89
C LEU A 364 -4.23 -0.65 -10.94
N SER A 365 -5.05 -0.02 -10.10
CA SER A 365 -4.62 1.04 -9.19
C SER A 365 -5.32 0.98 -7.84
N MET A 366 -4.60 1.30 -6.76
CA MET A 366 -5.23 1.62 -5.48
C MET A 366 -5.94 2.98 -5.62
N ASN A 367 -7.07 3.15 -4.96
CA ASN A 367 -7.86 4.40 -4.98
C ASN A 367 -7.96 5.03 -3.58
N GLU A 368 -8.00 4.22 -2.52
CA GLU A 368 -8.02 4.67 -1.13
C GLU A 368 -7.59 3.55 -0.18
N ALA A 369 -7.05 3.89 0.99
CA ALA A 369 -6.94 2.98 2.13
C ALA A 369 -7.63 3.60 3.34
N MET A 370 -8.43 2.81 4.06
CA MET A 370 -9.16 3.22 5.25
C MET A 370 -8.75 2.38 6.45
N ALA A 371 -8.65 3.02 7.60
CA ALA A 371 -8.75 2.37 8.91
C ALA A 371 -9.92 3.02 9.68
N HIS A 372 -10.93 2.24 10.06
CA HIS A 372 -12.11 2.73 10.80
C HIS A 372 -12.24 2.01 12.15
N TYR A 373 -12.15 2.77 13.23
CA TYR A 373 -12.07 2.31 14.62
C TYR A 373 -13.42 2.28 15.33
N ALA A 374 -13.48 1.46 16.38
CA ALA A 374 -14.53 1.52 17.40
C ALA A 374 -13.91 1.46 18.81
N GLY A 375 -14.55 2.15 19.76
CA GLY A 375 -14.06 2.33 21.11
C GLY A 375 -15.06 3.05 22.00
N ASP A 376 -14.76 3.11 23.29
CA ASP A 376 -15.54 3.78 24.33
C ASP A 376 -14.95 5.13 24.75
N ASP A 377 -13.74 5.47 24.31
CA ASP A 377 -13.11 6.80 24.50
C ASP A 377 -13.45 7.80 23.37
N PRO A 378 -13.35 9.13 23.60
CA PRO A 378 -13.79 10.13 22.63
C PRO A 378 -13.01 10.17 21.31
N ILE A 379 -11.78 9.65 21.26
CA ILE A 379 -11.04 9.45 20.01
C ILE A 379 -11.53 8.16 19.37
N GLN A 380 -11.40 7.03 20.06
CA GLN A 380 -11.55 5.70 19.49
C GLN A 380 -12.98 5.33 19.10
N GLY A 381 -14.01 5.97 19.68
CA GLY A 381 -15.43 5.81 19.35
C GLY A 381 -15.83 6.30 17.95
N GLY A 382 -15.11 5.87 16.92
CA GLY A 382 -15.32 6.19 15.52
C GLY A 382 -14.18 6.97 14.87
N GLN A 383 -12.92 6.82 15.34
CA GLN A 383 -11.75 7.36 14.63
C GLN A 383 -11.69 6.75 13.22
N GLU A 384 -11.46 7.59 12.22
CA GLU A 384 -11.40 7.17 10.83
C GLU A 384 -10.25 7.84 10.09
N PHE A 385 -9.57 7.06 9.24
CA PHE A 385 -8.53 7.52 8.34
C PHE A 385 -8.91 7.20 6.90
N LEU A 386 -8.56 8.09 5.97
CA LEU A 386 -8.68 7.92 4.52
C LEU A 386 -7.32 8.35 3.93
N ASP A 387 -6.42 7.37 3.81
CA ASP A 387 -4.97 7.59 3.80
C ASP A 387 -4.44 8.32 2.54
N ALA A 388 -5.20 8.29 1.43
CA ALA A 388 -4.87 9.04 0.22
C ALA A 388 -4.87 10.57 0.43
N VAL A 389 -5.49 11.09 1.51
CA VAL A 389 -5.41 12.52 1.87
C VAL A 389 -4.04 12.92 2.41
N PHE A 390 -3.34 12.01 3.10
CA PHE A 390 -1.98 12.26 3.60
C PHE A 390 -0.94 12.02 2.49
N GLY A 391 -1.25 11.11 1.56
CA GLY A 391 -0.46 10.79 0.37
C GLY A 391 0.31 9.48 0.51
N MET A 392 -0.31 8.35 0.21
CA MET A 392 0.32 7.03 0.34
C MET A 392 1.55 6.85 -0.54
N GLY A 393 1.62 7.53 -1.69
CA GLY A 393 2.81 7.56 -2.55
C GLY A 393 3.90 8.52 -2.08
N LYS A 394 3.53 9.63 -1.40
CA LYS A 394 4.48 10.47 -0.65
C LYS A 394 5.14 9.67 0.48
N PHE A 395 4.36 8.86 1.20
CA PHE A 395 4.83 8.00 2.29
C PHE A 395 5.40 6.65 1.82
N ALA A 396 5.61 6.45 0.51
CA ALA A 396 6.32 5.30 -0.02
C ALA A 396 7.84 5.51 0.15
N PHE A 397 8.35 5.33 1.38
CA PHE A 397 9.75 5.59 1.75
C PHE A 397 10.74 4.62 1.09
N GLU A 398 12.03 4.84 1.33
CA GLU A 398 13.10 4.00 0.82
C GLU A 398 13.08 2.61 1.45
N LEU A 399 13.01 1.57 0.59
CA LEU A 399 12.97 0.17 0.99
C LEU A 399 14.35 -0.34 1.41
N VAL A 400 14.42 -1.08 2.53
CA VAL A 400 15.66 -1.64 3.07
C VAL A 400 16.07 -2.91 2.29
N PRO A 401 17.21 -2.90 1.58
CA PRO A 401 17.60 -4.06 0.77
C PRO A 401 17.96 -5.27 1.60
N GLY A 402 17.54 -6.46 1.14
CA GLY A 402 17.69 -7.72 1.87
C GLY A 402 16.56 -8.01 2.88
N TYR A 403 15.80 -6.99 3.28
CA TYR A 403 14.72 -7.09 4.28
C TYR A 403 13.34 -6.90 3.61
N ASP A 404 13.03 -5.70 3.14
CA ASP A 404 11.75 -5.41 2.46
C ASP A 404 11.62 -6.14 1.13
N CYS A 405 12.74 -6.32 0.43
CA CYS A 405 12.84 -7.14 -0.77
C CYS A 405 14.20 -7.86 -0.81
N PRO A 406 14.34 -8.94 -1.59
CA PRO A 406 15.61 -9.63 -1.75
C PRO A 406 16.71 -8.67 -2.24
N ALA A 407 17.93 -8.79 -1.72
CA ALA A 407 19.04 -7.86 -2.02
C ALA A 407 19.37 -7.71 -3.52
N TYR A 408 19.05 -8.72 -4.33
CA TYR A 408 19.24 -8.70 -5.79
C TYR A 408 18.13 -7.96 -6.59
N ALA A 409 17.13 -7.37 -5.93
CA ALA A 409 15.99 -6.73 -6.61
C ALA A 409 16.40 -5.47 -7.42
N ASP A 410 15.67 -5.18 -8.50
CA ASP A 410 15.76 -3.90 -9.19
C ASP A 410 15.00 -2.84 -8.36
N TYR A 411 15.71 -2.03 -7.58
CA TYR A 411 15.15 -0.88 -6.87
C TYR A 411 14.96 0.31 -7.81
N ILE A 412 13.86 1.04 -7.64
CA ILE A 412 13.36 2.11 -8.51
C ILE A 412 12.86 3.25 -7.61
N SER A 413 13.36 4.46 -7.82
CA SER A 413 12.91 5.66 -7.10
C SER A 413 11.62 6.23 -7.69
N THR A 414 10.81 6.88 -6.86
CA THR A 414 9.62 7.66 -7.28
C THR A 414 9.82 9.16 -7.02
N THR A 415 9.12 10.01 -7.77
CA THR A 415 9.14 11.47 -7.61
C THR A 415 7.74 12.01 -7.43
N TYR A 416 7.56 13.00 -6.56
CA TYR A 416 6.28 13.67 -6.32
C TYR A 416 6.45 15.18 -6.12
N HIS A 417 5.36 15.93 -6.27
CA HIS A 417 5.40 17.41 -6.29
C HIS A 417 4.46 18.01 -5.25
N LEU A 418 5.04 18.62 -4.22
CA LEU A 418 4.36 19.15 -3.03
C LEU A 418 4.96 20.52 -2.67
N THR A 419 4.11 21.49 -2.32
CA THR A 419 4.48 22.83 -1.81
C THR A 419 5.55 23.55 -2.64
N ARG A 420 5.40 23.52 -3.97
CA ARG A 420 6.33 24.09 -4.97
C ARG A 420 7.72 23.42 -5.01
N ARG A 421 7.86 22.21 -4.46
CA ARG A 421 9.10 21.43 -4.49
C ARG A 421 8.86 20.07 -5.13
N THR A 422 9.90 19.55 -5.78
CA THR A 422 9.95 18.14 -6.20
C THR A 422 10.71 17.36 -5.15
N TRP A 423 10.13 16.25 -4.71
CA TRP A 423 10.70 15.31 -3.77
C TRP A 423 10.97 13.99 -4.49
N THR A 424 11.95 13.22 -3.99
CA THR A 424 12.31 11.90 -4.53
C THR A 424 12.39 10.91 -3.39
N ASN A 425 11.55 9.87 -3.43
CA ASN A 425 11.74 8.72 -2.56
C ASN A 425 12.69 7.76 -3.28
N LYS A 426 13.92 7.68 -2.78
CA LYS A 426 14.97 6.80 -3.33
C LYS A 426 14.53 5.35 -3.11
N ASN A 427 14.71 4.49 -4.11
CA ASN A 427 14.51 3.03 -4.00
C ASN A 427 13.15 2.57 -3.40
N SER A 428 12.08 3.36 -3.59
CA SER A 428 10.74 3.16 -3.00
C SER A 428 9.90 2.06 -3.62
N ILE A 429 10.25 1.61 -4.83
CA ILE A 429 9.65 0.44 -5.50
C ILE A 429 10.76 -0.58 -5.75
N CYS A 430 10.51 -1.86 -5.48
CA CYS A 430 11.39 -2.95 -5.87
C CYS A 430 10.70 -3.92 -6.84
N LEU A 431 11.48 -4.47 -7.77
CA LEU A 431 11.04 -5.47 -8.74
C LEU A 431 11.93 -6.71 -8.64
N PHE A 432 11.35 -7.88 -8.38
CA PHE A 432 12.13 -9.11 -8.19
C PHE A 432 11.40 -10.37 -8.63
N GLU A 433 12.16 -11.39 -9.02
CA GLU A 433 11.65 -12.77 -9.10
C GLU A 433 11.82 -13.46 -7.75
N TYR A 434 10.85 -14.25 -7.34
CA TYR A 434 10.92 -15.07 -6.13
C TYR A 434 10.52 -16.51 -6.44
N THR A 435 11.25 -17.50 -5.88
CA THR A 435 10.89 -18.92 -5.99
C THR A 435 10.30 -19.40 -4.69
N ASP A 436 9.01 -19.70 -4.74
CA ASP A 436 8.22 -20.12 -3.59
C ASP A 436 8.57 -21.55 -3.14
N SER A 437 8.32 -21.79 -1.86
CA SER A 437 8.33 -23.10 -1.21
C SER A 437 7.24 -24.02 -1.79
N ALA A 438 6.08 -23.47 -2.16
CA ALA A 438 5.03 -24.22 -2.82
C ALA A 438 5.42 -24.55 -4.28
N LEU A 439 5.04 -25.74 -4.74
CA LEU A 439 5.29 -26.19 -6.10
C LEU A 439 4.13 -25.81 -7.00
N LEU A 440 4.43 -25.24 -8.17
CA LEU A 440 3.41 -24.83 -9.15
C LEU A 440 2.54 -26.01 -9.61
N GLN A 441 3.18 -27.18 -9.78
CA GLN A 441 2.48 -28.45 -9.92
C GLN A 441 3.41 -29.61 -9.56
N ARG A 442 2.83 -30.72 -9.09
CA ARG A 442 3.53 -32.00 -8.96
C ARG A 442 2.60 -33.17 -9.21
N HIS A 443 3.14 -34.26 -9.75
CA HIS A 443 2.42 -35.53 -9.88
C HIS A 443 3.37 -36.72 -9.72
N THR A 444 2.88 -37.78 -9.07
CA THR A 444 3.58 -39.07 -8.95
C THR A 444 2.66 -40.16 -9.50
N SER A 445 3.12 -40.87 -10.52
CA SER A 445 2.49 -42.08 -11.05
C SER A 445 3.36 -43.31 -10.76
N GLN A 446 2.88 -44.50 -11.13
CA GLN A 446 3.56 -45.78 -10.91
C GLN A 446 5.03 -45.81 -11.39
N PHE A 447 5.37 -45.06 -12.45
CA PHE A 447 6.70 -45.09 -13.07
C PHE A 447 7.35 -43.72 -13.24
N GLN A 448 6.72 -42.61 -12.82
CA GLN A 448 7.34 -41.28 -12.94
C GLN A 448 6.91 -40.32 -11.84
N VAL A 449 7.79 -39.37 -11.53
CA VAL A 449 7.48 -38.16 -10.75
C VAL A 449 7.74 -36.95 -11.63
N THR A 450 6.82 -36.00 -11.69
CA THR A 450 7.01 -34.69 -12.35
C THR A 450 6.78 -33.59 -11.34
N VAL A 451 7.66 -32.58 -11.32
CA VAL A 451 7.60 -31.43 -10.39
C VAL A 451 7.99 -30.16 -11.13
N SER A 452 7.21 -29.09 -10.99
CA SER A 452 7.52 -27.73 -11.44
C SER A 452 7.67 -26.80 -10.24
N ARG A 453 8.71 -25.95 -10.23
CA ARG A 453 8.86 -24.87 -9.26
C ARG A 453 7.83 -23.77 -9.52
N ASN A 454 7.33 -23.15 -8.46
CA ASN A 454 6.61 -21.88 -8.54
C ASN A 454 7.63 -20.75 -8.46
N THR A 455 7.77 -19.97 -9.53
CA THR A 455 8.60 -18.76 -9.55
C THR A 455 7.76 -17.65 -10.15
N PHE A 456 7.51 -16.59 -9.41
CA PHE A 456 6.73 -15.44 -9.84
C PHE A 456 7.59 -14.17 -9.85
N LEU A 457 7.07 -13.12 -10.47
CA LEU A 457 7.59 -11.77 -10.38
C LEU A 457 6.74 -10.97 -9.39
N THR A 458 7.36 -10.15 -8.55
CA THR A 458 6.69 -9.22 -7.65
C THR A 458 7.18 -7.81 -7.92
N LEU A 459 6.24 -6.86 -8.07
CA LEU A 459 6.49 -5.43 -7.88
C LEU A 459 5.94 -5.06 -6.49
N ARG A 460 6.79 -4.49 -5.64
CA ARG A 460 6.46 -4.13 -4.25
C ARG A 460 6.80 -2.68 -3.94
N TYR A 461 5.98 -2.07 -3.08
CA TYR A 461 6.30 -0.86 -2.32
C TYR A 461 5.75 -0.99 -0.89
N VAL A 462 6.26 -0.16 0.02
CA VAL A 462 5.77 -0.03 1.39
C VAL A 462 5.38 1.43 1.60
N ALA A 463 4.19 1.70 2.14
CA ALA A 463 3.74 3.04 2.50
C ALA A 463 3.53 3.14 4.01
N THR A 464 4.32 3.98 4.67
CA THR A 464 4.29 4.16 6.13
C THR A 464 3.50 5.41 6.49
N VAL A 465 2.20 5.25 6.74
CA VAL A 465 1.28 6.36 7.03
C VAL A 465 1.06 6.46 8.54
N GLY A 466 1.69 7.46 9.16
CA GLY A 466 1.59 7.73 10.58
C GLY A 466 2.23 6.64 11.44
N ASN A 467 1.44 5.63 11.81
CA ASN A 467 1.86 4.51 12.65
C ASN A 467 1.81 3.14 11.96
N TYR A 468 1.18 3.02 10.79
CA TYR A 468 1.08 1.76 10.03
C TYR A 468 2.05 1.70 8.85
N ASP A 469 2.60 0.52 8.62
CA ASP A 469 3.37 0.16 7.43
C ASP A 469 2.54 -0.76 6.53
N TYR A 470 2.07 -0.26 5.39
CA TYR A 470 1.33 -1.04 4.42
C TYR A 470 2.25 -1.53 3.30
N THR A 471 2.52 -2.84 3.25
CA THR A 471 3.26 -3.47 2.15
C THR A 471 2.31 -3.95 1.06
N PHE A 472 2.51 -3.46 -0.14
CA PHE A 472 1.71 -3.78 -1.32
C PHE A 472 2.51 -4.64 -2.30
N ASP A 473 1.95 -5.78 -2.67
CA ASP A 473 2.51 -6.74 -3.62
C ASP A 473 1.61 -6.88 -4.87
N TYR A 474 2.17 -6.62 -6.05
CA TYR A 474 1.59 -7.02 -7.34
C TYR A 474 2.36 -8.23 -7.87
N VAL A 475 1.75 -9.43 -7.85
CA VAL A 475 2.43 -10.71 -8.10
C VAL A 475 1.95 -11.36 -9.40
N PHE A 476 2.90 -11.73 -10.26
CA PHE A 476 2.67 -12.25 -11.61
C PHE A 476 3.19 -13.69 -11.74
N TYR A 477 2.26 -14.65 -11.83
CA TYR A 477 2.54 -16.08 -11.87
C TYR A 477 2.70 -16.62 -13.31
N LEU A 478 3.38 -17.77 -13.47
CA LEU A 478 3.75 -18.34 -14.79
C LEU A 478 2.56 -18.90 -15.60
N ASP A 479 1.46 -19.20 -14.94
CA ASP A 479 0.20 -19.70 -15.51
C ASP A 479 -0.67 -18.57 -16.09
N GLY A 480 -0.40 -17.32 -15.71
CA GLY A 480 -1.22 -16.16 -16.03
C GLY A 480 -2.06 -15.65 -14.85
N THR A 481 -1.89 -16.17 -13.64
CA THR A 481 -2.50 -15.59 -12.44
C THR A 481 -1.82 -14.28 -12.06
N LEU A 482 -2.62 -13.26 -11.73
CA LEU A 482 -2.21 -11.99 -11.14
C LEU A 482 -2.81 -11.89 -9.73
N GLU A 483 -1.99 -11.58 -8.72
CA GLU A 483 -2.44 -11.33 -7.34
C GLU A 483 -2.14 -9.88 -6.94
N VAL A 484 -3.10 -9.25 -6.27
CA VAL A 484 -2.87 -8.04 -5.47
C VAL A 484 -2.97 -8.43 -4.02
N LYS A 485 -1.95 -8.09 -3.23
CA LYS A 485 -1.85 -8.45 -1.82
C LYS A 485 -1.38 -7.25 -1.00
N VAL A 486 -2.01 -7.05 0.15
CA VAL A 486 -1.66 -6.03 1.14
C VAL A 486 -1.32 -6.74 2.45
N ARG A 487 -0.29 -6.27 3.13
CA ARG A 487 0.06 -6.64 4.51
C ARG A 487 0.21 -5.38 5.34
N ALA A 488 -0.24 -5.41 6.59
CA ALA A 488 -0.03 -4.33 7.54
C ALA A 488 1.02 -4.73 8.60
N SER A 489 1.85 -3.78 8.98
CA SER A 489 2.81 -3.81 10.09
C SER A 489 2.77 -2.47 10.83
N GLY A 490 3.76 -2.22 11.68
CA GLY A 490 3.90 -0.99 12.43
C GLY A 490 3.09 -0.99 13.73
N PHE A 491 3.09 0.13 14.43
CA PHE A 491 2.38 0.29 15.69
C PHE A 491 0.88 0.39 15.45
N ILE A 492 0.08 -0.25 16.31
CA ILE A 492 -1.37 -0.03 16.33
C ILE A 492 -1.70 1.37 16.89
N PHE A 493 -2.92 1.84 16.63
CA PHE A 493 -3.45 3.07 17.24
C PHE A 493 -4.31 2.71 18.47
N ALA A 494 -3.69 2.66 19.65
CA ALA A 494 -4.27 2.11 20.88
C ALA A 494 -5.27 3.05 21.56
N ALA A 495 -6.21 2.46 22.31
CA ALA A 495 -7.19 3.15 23.15
C ALA A 495 -6.66 3.35 24.57
N PHE A 496 -7.15 4.37 25.28
CA PHE A 496 -6.85 4.52 26.70
C PHE A 496 -7.67 3.52 27.53
N TYR A 497 -7.01 2.72 28.37
CA TYR A 497 -7.67 1.82 29.30
C TYR A 497 -7.68 2.43 30.71
N SER A 498 -8.84 2.91 31.17
CA SER A 498 -8.97 3.30 32.57
C SER A 498 -8.96 2.07 33.47
N ASN A 499 -8.02 2.04 34.41
CA ASN A 499 -7.95 1.07 35.49
C ASN A 499 -8.56 1.58 36.81
N SER A 500 -9.20 2.75 36.79
CA SER A 500 -9.84 3.30 37.98
C SER A 500 -11.05 2.45 38.40
N SER A 501 -11.40 2.50 39.68
CA SER A 501 -12.63 1.85 40.17
C SER A 501 -13.86 2.75 39.98
N HIS A 502 -13.84 3.64 38.99
CA HIS A 502 -14.88 4.65 38.80
C HIS A 502 -16.14 4.00 38.19
N PRO A 503 -17.36 4.28 38.70
CA PRO A 503 -18.59 3.59 38.26
C PRO A 503 -18.92 3.69 36.77
N HIS A 504 -18.32 4.64 36.05
CA HIS A 504 -18.51 4.83 34.61
C HIS A 504 -17.47 4.12 33.73
N HIS A 505 -16.30 3.74 34.28
CA HIS A 505 -15.28 2.91 33.60
C HIS A 505 -14.59 1.92 34.56
N PRO A 506 -15.30 0.93 35.14
CA PRO A 506 -14.65 -0.17 35.87
C PRO A 506 -13.91 -1.13 34.92
N PRO A 507 -12.84 -1.80 35.35
CA PRO A 507 -12.29 -2.97 34.65
C PRO A 507 -13.32 -4.10 34.52
N GLY A 508 -13.40 -4.76 33.36
CA GLY A 508 -14.35 -5.85 33.09
C GLY A 508 -15.71 -5.37 32.57
N THR A 509 -15.75 -4.30 31.77
CA THR A 509 -17.01 -3.63 31.36
C THR A 509 -17.12 -3.38 29.85
N GLU A 510 -17.95 -2.42 29.42
CA GLU A 510 -18.21 -2.15 28.00
C GLU A 510 -16.93 -1.81 27.23
N ALA A 511 -15.94 -1.20 27.90
CA ALA A 511 -14.59 -0.96 27.38
C ALA A 511 -13.92 -2.21 26.80
N ASP A 512 -14.00 -3.34 27.52
CA ASP A 512 -13.39 -4.62 27.14
C ASP A 512 -14.11 -5.31 25.96
N ARG A 513 -15.18 -4.71 25.41
CA ARG A 513 -15.81 -5.16 24.16
C ARG A 513 -15.15 -4.58 22.91
N TYR A 514 -14.40 -3.49 23.04
CA TYR A 514 -13.79 -2.76 21.93
C TYR A 514 -12.30 -3.06 21.75
N GLY A 515 -11.72 -3.97 22.53
CA GLY A 515 -10.32 -4.33 22.44
C GLY A 515 -9.85 -5.12 23.66
N TYR A 516 -8.59 -5.56 23.64
CA TYR A 516 -7.96 -6.23 24.77
C TYR A 516 -7.05 -5.27 25.52
N ARG A 517 -7.01 -5.37 26.86
CA ARG A 517 -5.98 -4.72 27.64
C ARG A 517 -4.60 -5.30 27.28
N ILE A 518 -3.73 -4.45 26.76
CA ILE A 518 -2.37 -4.79 26.27
C ILE A 518 -1.26 -4.26 27.18
N HIS A 519 -1.54 -3.24 28.00
CA HIS A 519 -0.64 -2.70 29.00
C HIS A 519 -1.40 -2.19 30.23
N ASP A 520 -0.71 -1.60 31.21
CA ASP A 520 -1.31 -1.15 32.47
C ASP A 520 -2.46 -0.16 32.31
N ALA A 521 -2.42 0.72 31.31
CA ALA A 521 -3.48 1.65 30.96
C ALA A 521 -3.71 1.77 29.44
N ALA A 522 -3.33 0.76 28.65
CA ALA A 522 -3.56 0.72 27.20
C ALA A 522 -4.45 -0.46 26.80
N SER A 523 -5.41 -0.19 25.92
CA SER A 523 -6.26 -1.17 25.23
C SER A 523 -5.91 -1.18 23.75
N SER A 524 -5.95 -2.34 23.10
CA SER A 524 -5.61 -2.47 21.68
C SER A 524 -6.59 -1.81 20.72
N SER A 525 -7.77 -1.42 21.20
CA SER A 525 -8.91 -1.01 20.36
C SER A 525 -9.30 -2.10 19.34
N MET A 526 -10.15 -1.75 18.37
CA MET A 526 -10.53 -2.58 17.24
C MET A 526 -10.81 -1.68 16.04
N HIS A 527 -10.47 -2.15 14.85
CA HIS A 527 -10.66 -1.40 13.62
C HIS A 527 -10.75 -2.31 12.39
N ASP A 528 -11.44 -1.81 11.37
CA ASP A 528 -11.43 -2.41 10.04
C ASP A 528 -10.43 -1.67 9.16
N HIS A 529 -9.48 -2.39 8.58
CA HIS A 529 -8.76 -1.94 7.41
C HIS A 529 -9.58 -2.28 6.16
N VAL A 530 -9.86 -1.29 5.29
CA VAL A 530 -10.51 -1.50 3.99
C VAL A 530 -9.80 -0.66 2.92
N ILE A 531 -9.22 -1.30 1.92
CA ILE A 531 -8.37 -0.72 0.89
C ILE A 531 -9.00 -0.97 -0.49
N LEU A 532 -9.36 0.12 -1.18
CA LEU A 532 -10.04 0.09 -2.46
C LEU A 532 -9.06 -0.04 -3.61
N PHE A 533 -9.26 -1.03 -4.46
CA PHE A 533 -8.58 -1.16 -5.75
C PHE A 533 -9.56 -1.04 -6.91
N ARG A 534 -9.12 -0.40 -7.99
CA ARG A 534 -9.76 -0.37 -9.31
C ARG A 534 -9.03 -1.36 -10.23
N ALA A 535 -9.78 -2.29 -10.82
CA ALA A 535 -9.35 -3.15 -11.93
C ALA A 535 -10.24 -2.88 -13.15
N ASP A 536 -9.72 -2.10 -14.09
CA ASP A 536 -10.37 -1.76 -15.37
C ASP A 536 -10.11 -2.92 -16.35
N ALA A 537 -11.13 -3.72 -16.67
CA ALA A 537 -10.95 -5.07 -17.19
C ALA A 537 -11.09 -5.17 -18.72
N ASP A 538 -10.05 -5.69 -19.36
CA ASP A 538 -9.98 -5.92 -20.81
C ASP A 538 -9.67 -7.41 -21.09
N ILE A 539 -10.44 -8.35 -20.54
CA ILE A 539 -10.15 -9.79 -20.66
C ILE A 539 -10.20 -10.23 -22.13
N ALA A 540 -9.03 -10.46 -22.71
CA ALA A 540 -8.83 -10.72 -24.15
C ALA A 540 -9.37 -9.62 -25.10
N GLY A 541 -9.91 -8.52 -24.58
CA GLY A 541 -10.53 -7.41 -25.29
C GLY A 541 -11.47 -6.64 -24.35
N GLN A 542 -11.86 -5.43 -24.75
CA GLN A 542 -12.61 -4.48 -23.92
C GLN A 542 -14.06 -4.92 -23.60
N ASN A 543 -14.78 -5.48 -24.57
CA ASN A 543 -16.15 -5.98 -24.36
C ASN A 543 -16.14 -7.24 -23.48
N ASN A 544 -16.62 -7.14 -22.24
CA ASN A 544 -16.64 -8.22 -21.25
C ASN A 544 -18.04 -8.38 -20.63
N THR A 545 -18.32 -9.58 -20.11
CA THR A 545 -19.50 -9.84 -19.26
C THR A 545 -19.02 -10.33 -17.89
N PHE A 546 -19.60 -9.81 -16.81
CA PHE A 546 -19.38 -10.37 -15.48
C PHE A 546 -20.43 -11.45 -15.17
N SER A 547 -19.97 -12.61 -14.72
CA SER A 547 -20.81 -13.82 -14.57
C SER A 547 -20.55 -14.53 -13.24
N ARG A 548 -21.63 -14.98 -12.60
CA ARG A 548 -21.62 -15.82 -11.41
C ARG A 548 -21.83 -17.27 -11.82
N LEU A 549 -20.79 -18.10 -11.67
CA LEU A 549 -20.85 -19.54 -11.88
C LEU A 549 -21.07 -20.24 -10.54
N GLN A 550 -22.33 -20.56 -10.23
CA GLN A 550 -22.76 -21.17 -8.98
C GLN A 550 -22.60 -22.70 -9.01
N ILE A 551 -22.22 -23.29 -7.88
CA ILE A 551 -22.15 -24.74 -7.65
C ILE A 551 -23.32 -25.12 -6.74
N LEU A 552 -24.39 -25.65 -7.33
CA LEU A 552 -25.65 -25.92 -6.63
C LEU A 552 -25.85 -27.41 -6.35
N PRO A 553 -26.40 -27.79 -5.18
CA PRO A 553 -26.85 -29.17 -4.94
C PRO A 553 -28.01 -29.52 -5.89
N ALA A 554 -28.06 -30.77 -6.33
CA ALA A 554 -29.04 -31.25 -7.30
C ALA A 554 -29.50 -32.68 -7.00
N HIS A 555 -30.73 -32.98 -7.39
CA HIS A 555 -31.29 -34.33 -7.38
C HIS A 555 -31.50 -34.78 -8.82
N ARG A 556 -30.89 -35.89 -9.22
CA ARG A 556 -30.94 -36.41 -10.60
C ARG A 556 -31.25 -37.90 -10.59
N SER A 557 -32.07 -38.34 -11.56
CA SER A 557 -32.21 -39.75 -11.90
C SER A 557 -31.31 -40.02 -13.11
N TYR A 558 -30.58 -41.13 -13.09
CA TYR A 558 -29.70 -41.56 -14.18
C TYR A 558 -30.16 -42.93 -14.67
N GLU A 559 -30.29 -43.10 -15.99
CA GLU A 559 -30.80 -44.33 -16.60
C GLU A 559 -29.95 -45.56 -16.25
N TRP A 560 -28.62 -45.39 -16.20
CA TRP A 560 -27.66 -46.45 -15.87
C TRP A 560 -27.65 -46.86 -14.38
N GLU A 561 -28.46 -46.20 -13.53
CA GLU A 561 -28.62 -46.56 -12.10
C GLU A 561 -30.02 -47.11 -11.78
N GLN A 562 -30.87 -47.32 -12.79
CA GLN A 562 -32.22 -47.84 -12.57
C GLN A 562 -32.24 -49.38 -12.62
N PRO A 563 -32.95 -50.05 -11.68
CA PRO A 563 -33.80 -49.49 -10.62
C PRO A 563 -33.11 -49.24 -9.27
N GLU A 564 -31.83 -49.59 -9.10
CA GLU A 564 -31.17 -49.64 -7.78
C GLU A 564 -31.05 -48.29 -7.07
N ILE A 565 -30.86 -47.19 -7.81
CA ILE A 565 -30.75 -45.83 -7.27
C ILE A 565 -31.69 -44.91 -8.07
N PRO A 566 -32.97 -44.77 -7.66
CA PRO A 566 -33.95 -43.95 -8.37
C PRO A 566 -33.57 -42.47 -8.48
N ILE A 567 -32.96 -41.92 -7.42
CA ILE A 567 -32.50 -40.54 -7.34
C ILE A 567 -31.12 -40.53 -6.68
N ARG A 568 -30.17 -39.85 -7.33
CA ARG A 568 -28.85 -39.52 -6.80
C ARG A 568 -28.81 -38.05 -6.38
N ASN A 569 -28.35 -37.83 -5.15
CA ASN A 569 -27.96 -36.51 -4.66
C ASN A 569 -26.58 -36.19 -5.25
N THR A 570 -26.45 -35.05 -5.91
CA THR A 570 -25.28 -34.63 -6.69
C THR A 570 -25.18 -33.10 -6.68
N MET A 571 -24.39 -32.52 -7.58
CA MET A 571 -24.29 -31.08 -7.80
C MET A 571 -24.33 -30.74 -9.30
N LEU A 572 -24.58 -29.47 -9.62
CA LEU A 572 -24.52 -28.92 -10.97
C LEU A 572 -23.90 -27.52 -10.98
N LEU A 573 -23.46 -27.09 -12.16
CA LEU A 573 -23.10 -25.71 -12.44
C LEU A 573 -24.34 -24.95 -12.90
N HIS A 574 -24.58 -23.76 -12.35
CA HIS A 574 -25.59 -22.81 -12.80
C HIS A 574 -24.92 -21.46 -13.08
N PHE A 575 -25.27 -20.83 -14.19
CA PHE A 575 -24.61 -19.63 -14.68
C PHE A 575 -25.60 -18.46 -14.67
N GLU A 576 -25.22 -17.36 -14.05
CA GLU A 576 -26.02 -16.14 -13.95
C GLU A 576 -25.17 -14.93 -14.35
N ALA A 577 -25.55 -14.24 -15.42
CA ALA A 577 -24.88 -13.00 -15.83
C ALA A 577 -25.31 -11.83 -14.94
N VAL A 578 -24.36 -11.03 -14.48
CA VAL A 578 -24.64 -9.74 -13.84
C VAL A 578 -24.95 -8.73 -14.95
N THR A 579 -26.15 -8.18 -14.93
CA THR A 579 -26.69 -7.36 -16.05
C THR A 579 -26.72 -5.86 -15.76
N HIS A 580 -26.64 -5.48 -14.49
CA HIS A 580 -26.67 -4.09 -14.04
C HIS A 580 -25.56 -3.87 -13.01
N GLU A 581 -25.13 -2.63 -12.83
CA GLU A 581 -24.14 -2.27 -11.82
C GLU A 581 -24.58 -2.74 -10.43
N THR A 582 -23.66 -3.36 -9.69
CA THR A 582 -24.00 -3.99 -8.41
C THR A 582 -22.81 -4.20 -7.50
N GLY A 583 -23.08 -4.37 -6.21
CA GLY A 583 -22.10 -4.74 -5.19
C GLY A 583 -22.35 -6.17 -4.72
N LEU A 584 -21.29 -6.99 -4.71
CA LEU A 584 -21.30 -8.39 -4.31
C LEU A 584 -20.48 -8.62 -3.04
N THR A 585 -20.83 -9.66 -2.30
CA THR A 585 -20.01 -10.21 -1.21
C THR A 585 -19.50 -11.59 -1.58
N TRP A 586 -18.36 -12.01 -1.05
CA TRP A 586 -17.78 -13.32 -1.33
C TRP A 586 -18.72 -14.46 -0.89
N PRO A 587 -18.95 -15.47 -1.75
CA PRO A 587 -19.94 -16.51 -1.48
C PRO A 587 -19.49 -17.43 -0.35
N ALA A 588 -20.37 -17.69 0.61
CA ALA A 588 -20.15 -18.68 1.66
C ALA A 588 -19.76 -20.05 1.05
N ASN A 589 -18.83 -20.75 1.72
CA ASN A 589 -18.28 -22.03 1.26
C ASN A 589 -17.63 -21.97 -0.15
N SER A 590 -17.30 -20.79 -0.67
CA SER A 590 -16.84 -20.59 -2.06
C SER A 590 -17.81 -21.20 -3.09
N GLY A 591 -19.12 -21.15 -2.80
CA GLY A 591 -20.17 -21.81 -3.59
C GLY A 591 -20.42 -21.21 -4.97
N GLU A 592 -19.75 -20.10 -5.31
CA GLU A 592 -19.81 -19.47 -6.62
C GLU A 592 -18.41 -19.05 -7.08
N MET A 593 -18.19 -18.97 -8.38
CA MET A 593 -17.02 -18.33 -8.99
C MET A 593 -17.45 -17.06 -9.71
N TYR A 594 -16.74 -15.97 -9.47
CA TYR A 594 -16.93 -14.71 -10.19
C TYR A 594 -15.99 -14.65 -11.37
N LEU A 595 -16.55 -14.56 -12.58
CA LEU A 595 -15.84 -14.61 -13.84
C LEU A 595 -16.03 -13.28 -14.60
N ILE A 596 -14.95 -12.70 -15.10
CA ILE A 596 -14.99 -11.68 -16.15
C ILE A 596 -14.71 -12.40 -17.47
N GLU A 597 -15.65 -12.36 -18.42
CA GLU A 597 -15.64 -13.20 -19.61
C GLU A 597 -15.63 -12.41 -20.91
N SER A 598 -14.79 -12.84 -21.84
CA SER A 598 -14.77 -12.39 -23.23
C SER A 598 -15.74 -13.21 -24.08
N ASP A 599 -16.29 -12.63 -25.14
CA ASP A 599 -16.97 -13.38 -26.21
C ASP A 599 -16.00 -14.18 -27.10
N GLN A 600 -14.68 -13.99 -26.96
CA GLN A 600 -13.70 -14.87 -27.57
C GLN A 600 -13.71 -16.25 -26.92
N LEU A 601 -13.72 -17.29 -27.75
CA LEU A 601 -13.69 -18.68 -27.31
C LEU A 601 -12.27 -19.25 -27.35
N ASN A 602 -11.96 -20.19 -26.45
CA ASN A 602 -10.82 -21.08 -26.62
C ASN A 602 -11.16 -22.21 -27.63
N LYS A 603 -10.19 -23.08 -27.96
CA LYS A 603 -10.41 -24.14 -28.97
C LYS A 603 -11.50 -25.17 -28.62
N TRP A 604 -12.00 -25.18 -27.39
CA TRP A 604 -13.04 -26.10 -26.92
C TRP A 604 -14.45 -25.51 -27.05
N GLY A 605 -14.57 -24.23 -27.41
CA GLY A 605 -15.85 -23.50 -27.48
C GLY A 605 -16.24 -22.80 -26.18
N GLU A 606 -15.39 -22.82 -25.16
CA GLU A 606 -15.62 -22.13 -23.88
C GLU A 606 -15.15 -20.67 -23.96
N LYS A 607 -15.90 -19.75 -23.31
CA LYS A 607 -15.50 -18.34 -23.19
C LYS A 607 -14.14 -18.21 -22.51
N ARG A 608 -13.29 -17.31 -23.01
CA ARG A 608 -12.01 -16.94 -22.37
C ARG A 608 -12.32 -16.00 -21.21
N SER A 609 -12.01 -16.40 -19.98
CA SER A 609 -12.32 -15.59 -18.80
C SER A 609 -11.19 -15.54 -17.78
N TYR A 610 -11.31 -14.61 -16.83
CA TYR A 610 -10.54 -14.61 -15.59
C TYR A 610 -11.51 -14.73 -14.42
N ARG A 611 -11.19 -15.62 -13.48
CA ARG A 611 -11.87 -15.73 -12.20
C ARG A 611 -11.28 -14.71 -11.23
N ILE A 612 -12.13 -13.93 -10.58
CA ILE A 612 -11.77 -13.12 -9.40
C ILE A 612 -12.05 -13.96 -8.14
N THR A 613 -11.13 -13.98 -7.19
CA THR A 613 -11.25 -14.80 -5.97
C THR A 613 -10.35 -14.25 -4.86
N PRO A 614 -10.65 -14.52 -3.57
CA PRO A 614 -9.67 -14.37 -2.49
C PRO A 614 -8.38 -15.11 -2.81
N GLY A 615 -7.24 -14.47 -2.53
CA GLY A 615 -5.88 -14.96 -2.82
C GLY A 615 -5.21 -15.70 -1.67
N THR A 616 -3.91 -15.48 -1.48
CA THR A 616 -3.06 -16.14 -0.46
C THR A 616 -2.84 -15.33 0.83
N GLY A 617 -3.76 -14.42 1.15
CA GLY A 617 -3.88 -13.77 2.46
C GLY A 617 -4.38 -14.73 3.55
N MET A 618 -4.59 -14.20 4.76
CA MET A 618 -4.99 -15.00 5.93
C MET A 618 -6.48 -15.37 5.98
N GLY A 619 -7.28 -14.85 5.06
CA GLY A 619 -8.69 -15.16 4.92
C GLY A 619 -9.32 -14.50 3.70
N THR A 620 -10.65 -14.58 3.62
CA THR A 620 -11.45 -13.81 2.68
C THR A 620 -11.33 -12.31 2.98
N PRO A 621 -10.98 -11.44 2.02
CA PRO A 621 -11.00 -10.00 2.22
C PRO A 621 -12.39 -9.51 2.66
N PRO A 622 -12.49 -8.75 3.76
CA PRO A 622 -13.75 -8.19 4.25
C PRO A 622 -14.05 -6.81 3.67
N HIS A 623 -15.28 -6.37 3.89
CA HIS A 623 -15.75 -4.99 3.77
C HIS A 623 -15.94 -4.36 5.16
N LEU A 624 -16.29 -3.07 5.20
CA LEU A 624 -16.50 -2.33 6.45
C LEU A 624 -17.68 -2.92 7.25
N THR A 625 -17.46 -3.23 8.53
CA THR A 625 -18.47 -3.75 9.47
C THR A 625 -19.49 -2.67 9.86
N VAL A 626 -19.05 -1.42 9.94
CA VAL A 626 -19.88 -0.29 10.40
C VAL A 626 -20.84 0.18 9.31
N GLU A 627 -22.09 -0.30 9.38
CA GLU A 627 -23.18 0.19 8.53
C GLU A 627 -23.52 1.65 8.85
N ASN A 628 -23.70 2.47 7.81
CA ASN A 628 -24.09 3.88 7.92
C ASN A 628 -23.21 4.71 8.88
N SER A 629 -21.89 4.50 8.87
CA SER A 629 -20.92 5.27 9.66
C SER A 629 -21.19 6.77 9.56
N THR A 630 -21.50 7.39 10.69
CA THR A 630 -21.89 8.82 10.78
C THR A 630 -20.72 9.77 10.51
N VAL A 631 -19.49 9.29 10.67
CA VAL A 631 -18.27 10.08 10.48
C VAL A 631 -17.81 10.01 9.01
N LEU A 632 -17.88 8.83 8.38
CA LEU A 632 -17.63 8.68 6.94
C LEU A 632 -18.77 9.25 6.08
N GLY A 633 -20.03 9.09 6.50
CA GLY A 633 -21.20 9.57 5.76
C GLY A 633 -21.32 8.94 4.36
N ARG A 634 -20.97 9.71 3.32
CA ARG A 634 -20.94 9.30 1.91
C ARG A 634 -19.52 9.17 1.34
N SER A 635 -18.46 9.60 2.05
CA SER A 635 -17.08 9.62 1.53
C SER A 635 -16.52 8.26 1.12
N ALA A 636 -17.04 7.18 1.74
CA ALA A 636 -16.48 5.84 1.61
C ALA A 636 -17.53 4.75 1.30
N LYS A 637 -18.57 5.07 0.51
CA LYS A 637 -19.61 4.09 0.14
C LYS A 637 -19.10 2.87 -0.64
N TRP A 638 -17.92 2.96 -1.25
CA TRP A 638 -17.19 1.83 -1.83
C TRP A 638 -16.82 0.74 -0.81
N ALA A 639 -16.74 1.06 0.48
CA ALA A 639 -16.34 0.13 1.54
C ALA A 639 -17.47 -0.79 2.02
N GLU A 640 -18.71 -0.65 1.52
CA GLU A 640 -19.89 -1.38 2.04
C GLU A 640 -20.10 -2.78 1.44
N LYS A 641 -19.26 -3.21 0.49
CA LYS A 641 -19.31 -4.53 -0.19
C LYS A 641 -17.89 -5.00 -0.53
N ASP A 642 -17.70 -6.30 -0.76
CA ASP A 642 -16.37 -6.86 -1.06
C ASP A 642 -15.90 -6.49 -2.48
N ILE A 643 -16.84 -6.44 -3.42
CA ILE A 643 -16.60 -6.16 -4.85
C ILE A 643 -17.75 -5.32 -5.39
N TRP A 644 -17.45 -4.38 -6.28
CA TRP A 644 -18.43 -3.68 -7.10
C TRP A 644 -18.11 -3.83 -8.58
N ILE A 645 -19.15 -4.01 -9.39
CA ILE A 645 -19.07 -4.15 -10.83
C ILE A 645 -19.83 -2.98 -11.43
N LEU A 646 -19.11 -2.07 -12.09
CA LEU A 646 -19.67 -0.87 -12.70
C LEU A 646 -19.39 -0.86 -14.21
N LYS A 647 -20.19 -0.10 -14.94
CA LYS A 647 -19.86 0.23 -16.33
C LYS A 647 -18.71 1.22 -16.35
N ARG A 648 -17.71 0.99 -17.20
CA ARG A 648 -16.51 1.82 -17.27
C ARG A 648 -16.82 3.15 -17.97
N LYS A 649 -16.39 4.27 -17.39
CA LYS A 649 -16.55 5.64 -17.92
C LYS A 649 -15.23 6.42 -17.77
N ASP A 650 -14.98 7.43 -18.61
CA ASP A 650 -13.75 8.25 -18.53
C ASP A 650 -13.82 9.32 -17.43
N GLU A 651 -15.03 9.73 -17.08
CA GLU A 651 -15.38 10.67 -16.01
C GLU A 651 -15.21 10.01 -14.62
N GLU A 652 -15.56 8.73 -14.51
CA GLU A 652 -15.49 7.94 -13.27
C GLU A 652 -14.09 7.33 -13.08
N ARG A 653 -13.10 8.20 -12.81
CA ARG A 653 -11.65 7.88 -12.80
C ARG A 653 -11.10 7.16 -11.57
N SER A 654 -11.85 7.20 -10.47
CA SER A 654 -11.47 6.67 -9.17
C SER A 654 -12.75 6.44 -8.37
N GLY A 655 -12.77 5.43 -7.50
CA GLY A 655 -13.88 5.21 -6.57
C GLY A 655 -13.84 6.10 -5.32
N ALA A 656 -12.74 6.83 -5.13
CA ALA A 656 -12.50 7.73 -4.01
C ALA A 656 -11.63 8.94 -4.43
N GLU A 657 -11.61 10.01 -3.64
CA GLU A 657 -10.78 11.19 -3.88
C GLU A 657 -10.32 11.77 -2.52
N PRO A 658 -9.02 12.06 -2.31
CA PRO A 658 -8.45 12.67 -1.11
C PRO A 658 -9.31 13.71 -0.37
N LEU A 659 -9.92 14.65 -1.09
CA LEU A 659 -10.73 15.72 -0.46
C LEU A 659 -12.08 15.24 0.12
N ASN A 660 -12.46 13.98 -0.10
CA ASN A 660 -13.64 13.37 0.51
C ASN A 660 -13.56 13.37 2.05
N TRP A 661 -12.37 13.24 2.63
CA TRP A 661 -12.16 13.26 4.09
C TRP A 661 -12.61 14.58 4.74
N PHE A 662 -12.43 15.71 4.05
CA PHE A 662 -12.87 17.03 4.53
C PHE A 662 -14.37 17.31 4.33
N SER A 663 -15.09 16.47 3.59
CA SER A 663 -16.52 16.67 3.29
C SER A 663 -17.30 15.34 3.29
N PRO A 664 -17.35 14.62 4.43
CA PRO A 664 -17.90 13.27 4.47
C PRO A 664 -19.37 13.18 4.07
N LYS A 665 -20.18 14.21 4.36
CA LYS A 665 -21.59 14.28 3.96
C LYS A 665 -21.81 14.66 2.49
N ASP A 666 -20.84 15.30 1.84
CA ASP A 666 -20.96 15.81 0.46
C ASP A 666 -19.61 15.75 -0.29
N PRO A 667 -19.07 14.53 -0.51
CA PRO A 667 -17.75 14.31 -1.09
C PRO A 667 -17.65 14.73 -2.56
N LEU A 668 -16.44 14.94 -3.08
CA LEU A 668 -16.24 15.23 -4.51
C LEU A 668 -16.54 14.00 -5.38
N VAL A 669 -16.13 12.83 -4.90
CA VAL A 669 -16.49 11.53 -5.48
C VAL A 669 -17.41 10.81 -4.50
N ASP A 670 -18.70 10.75 -4.82
CA ASP A 670 -19.66 9.89 -4.13
C ASP A 670 -19.83 8.57 -4.89
N PHE A 671 -19.31 7.49 -4.30
CA PHE A 671 -19.39 6.17 -4.93
C PHE A 671 -20.83 5.65 -5.07
N SER A 672 -21.76 6.09 -4.22
CA SER A 672 -23.18 5.73 -4.35
C SER A 672 -23.86 6.40 -5.54
N GLU A 673 -23.32 7.52 -6.03
CA GLU A 673 -23.78 8.14 -7.27
C GLU A 673 -23.10 7.52 -8.51
N MET A 674 -21.92 6.90 -8.35
CA MET A 674 -21.26 6.11 -9.40
C MET A 674 -22.06 4.84 -9.70
N VAL A 675 -22.44 4.08 -8.66
CA VAL A 675 -23.28 2.88 -8.76
C VAL A 675 -24.75 3.28 -8.91
N ASN A 676 -25.13 3.76 -10.08
CA ASN A 676 -26.48 4.25 -10.37
C ASN A 676 -27.44 3.15 -10.89
N GLY A 677 -26.94 1.93 -11.07
CA GLY A 677 -27.70 0.79 -11.57
C GLY A 677 -27.82 0.75 -13.09
N GLU A 678 -26.89 1.38 -13.82
CA GLU A 678 -26.78 1.26 -15.27
C GLU A 678 -26.68 -0.21 -15.73
N LYS A 679 -27.09 -0.49 -16.96
CA LYS A 679 -26.90 -1.81 -17.56
C LYS A 679 -25.47 -1.97 -18.04
N LEU A 680 -24.83 -3.05 -17.62
CA LEU A 680 -23.47 -3.40 -18.05
C LEU A 680 -23.42 -3.76 -19.55
N SER A 681 -24.55 -4.17 -20.13
CA SER A 681 -24.68 -4.46 -21.57
C SER A 681 -24.85 -3.24 -22.48
N ASP A 682 -25.12 -2.05 -21.92
CA ASP A 682 -25.49 -0.87 -22.71
C ASP A 682 -24.24 -0.08 -23.11
N GLY A 683 -23.71 -0.35 -24.31
CA GLY A 683 -22.54 0.34 -24.86
C GLY A 683 -21.60 -0.60 -25.60
N ASP A 684 -20.31 -0.52 -25.26
CA ASP A 684 -19.23 -1.38 -25.75
C ASP A 684 -18.94 -2.61 -24.87
N GLY A 685 -19.62 -2.72 -23.72
CA GLY A 685 -19.43 -3.80 -22.75
C GLY A 685 -18.16 -3.63 -21.88
N ASP A 686 -17.60 -2.43 -21.83
CA ASP A 686 -16.46 -2.10 -20.97
C ASP A 686 -16.90 -2.02 -19.50
N LEU A 687 -16.26 -2.80 -18.63
CA LEU A 687 -16.58 -2.89 -17.21
C LEU A 687 -15.36 -2.68 -16.34
N VAL A 688 -15.59 -2.06 -15.18
CA VAL A 688 -14.58 -1.86 -14.14
C VAL A 688 -15.03 -2.60 -12.89
N VAL A 689 -14.10 -3.37 -12.33
CA VAL A 689 -14.28 -4.05 -11.05
C VAL A 689 -13.54 -3.25 -9.99
N TYR A 690 -14.28 -2.74 -9.00
CA TYR A 690 -13.69 -2.27 -7.77
C TYR A 690 -13.69 -3.41 -6.76
N PHE A 691 -12.58 -3.66 -6.06
CA PHE A 691 -12.51 -4.70 -5.03
C PHE A 691 -11.80 -4.20 -3.79
N ASN A 692 -12.26 -4.65 -2.63
CA ASN A 692 -11.68 -4.29 -1.35
C ASN A 692 -10.71 -5.39 -0.88
N LEU A 693 -9.54 -4.94 -0.41
CA LEU A 693 -8.64 -5.70 0.44
C LEU A 693 -8.74 -5.18 1.87
N GLY A 694 -8.42 -5.99 2.88
CA GLY A 694 -8.62 -5.55 4.25
C GLY A 694 -8.55 -6.64 5.31
N ALA A 695 -8.80 -6.24 6.55
CA ALA A 695 -8.89 -7.12 7.71
C ALA A 695 -9.76 -6.47 8.80
N HIS A 696 -10.53 -7.30 9.51
CA HIS A 696 -11.05 -6.94 10.83
C HIS A 696 -9.91 -7.15 11.84
N HIS A 697 -9.25 -6.07 12.27
CA HIS A 697 -8.13 -6.16 13.20
C HIS A 697 -8.61 -5.83 14.62
N ILE A 698 -8.59 -6.86 15.47
CA ILE A 698 -8.73 -6.73 16.92
C ILE A 698 -7.34 -7.07 17.47
N PRO A 699 -6.43 -6.08 17.62
CA PRO A 699 -5.05 -6.38 17.95
C PRO A 699 -4.96 -6.99 19.34
N HIS A 700 -3.93 -7.79 19.57
CA HIS A 700 -3.69 -8.47 20.83
C HIS A 700 -2.23 -8.27 21.29
N SER A 701 -1.83 -8.93 22.36
CA SER A 701 -0.45 -8.85 22.90
C SER A 701 0.66 -9.30 21.93
N GLY A 702 0.31 -9.87 20.77
CA GLY A 702 1.24 -10.23 19.69
C GLY A 702 1.43 -9.13 18.64
N ASP A 703 0.62 -8.07 18.69
CA ASP A 703 0.78 -6.84 17.89
C ASP A 703 1.58 -5.77 18.66
N ILE A 704 2.22 -6.15 19.77
CA ILE A 704 3.04 -5.30 20.64
C ILE A 704 4.49 -5.78 20.52
N PRO A 705 5.45 -4.92 20.13
CA PRO A 705 5.30 -3.48 19.81
C PRO A 705 4.55 -3.22 18.49
N ASN A 706 4.62 -4.15 17.52
CA ASN A 706 4.12 -3.94 16.15
C ASN A 706 3.29 -5.13 15.64
N THR A 707 2.37 -4.81 14.73
CA THR A 707 1.49 -5.76 14.01
C THR A 707 2.33 -6.71 13.15
N LEU A 708 1.98 -7.99 13.11
CA LEU A 708 2.74 -9.00 12.37
C LEU A 708 2.22 -9.20 10.93
N MET A 709 3.02 -8.80 9.93
CA MET A 709 2.70 -8.87 8.50
C MET A 709 2.27 -10.24 7.95
N HIS A 710 2.64 -11.34 8.63
CA HIS A 710 2.28 -12.68 8.18
C HIS A 710 0.86 -13.09 8.58
N THR A 711 0.35 -12.55 9.70
CA THR A 711 -1.04 -12.72 10.17
C THR A 711 -1.96 -11.58 9.73
N SER A 712 -1.44 -10.36 9.56
CA SER A 712 -2.19 -9.22 9.00
C SER A 712 -1.96 -9.12 7.48
N ALA A 713 -2.71 -9.92 6.71
CA ALA A 713 -2.53 -10.05 5.26
C ALA A 713 -3.83 -10.36 4.50
N SER A 714 -4.07 -9.62 3.42
CA SER A 714 -5.27 -9.70 2.58
C SER A 714 -4.92 -9.68 1.10
N SER A 715 -5.71 -10.34 0.24
CA SER A 715 -5.38 -10.45 -1.18
C SER A 715 -6.54 -10.89 -2.07
N VAL A 716 -6.52 -10.47 -3.33
CA VAL A 716 -7.40 -10.93 -4.42
C VAL A 716 -6.54 -11.41 -5.59
N MET A 717 -6.98 -12.49 -6.23
CA MET A 717 -6.38 -13.03 -7.44
C MET A 717 -7.32 -12.93 -8.64
N PHE A 718 -6.74 -12.57 -9.78
CA PHE A 718 -7.29 -12.75 -11.12
C PHE A 718 -6.63 -14.01 -11.72
N VAL A 719 -7.37 -15.12 -11.73
CA VAL A 719 -6.90 -16.45 -12.16
C VAL A 719 -7.45 -16.78 -13.56
N PRO A 720 -6.63 -17.16 -14.55
CA PRO A 720 -7.12 -17.56 -15.87
C PRO A 720 -8.12 -18.73 -15.79
N HIS A 721 -9.34 -18.54 -16.31
CA HIS A 721 -10.39 -19.56 -16.37
C HIS A 721 -10.79 -19.76 -17.83
N ASN A 722 -10.53 -20.93 -18.41
CA ASN A 722 -10.71 -21.19 -19.85
C ASN A 722 -9.99 -20.19 -20.81
N PHE A 723 -9.20 -19.23 -20.31
CA PHE A 723 -8.53 -18.17 -21.08
C PHE A 723 -7.58 -18.67 -22.18
N GLY A 724 -7.03 -19.87 -21.99
CA GLY A 724 -6.21 -20.57 -22.97
C GLY A 724 -6.55 -22.05 -23.02
N ASP A 725 -6.15 -22.70 -24.10
CA ASP A 725 -6.47 -24.11 -24.41
C ASP A 725 -6.00 -25.17 -23.40
N LYS A 726 -5.12 -24.77 -22.47
CA LYS A 726 -4.41 -25.57 -21.45
C LYS A 726 -3.63 -24.64 -20.52
N ASP A 727 -3.18 -25.16 -19.38
CA ASP A 727 -2.15 -24.56 -18.50
C ASP A 727 -1.01 -23.90 -19.29
N ALA A 728 -0.91 -22.59 -19.16
CA ALA A 728 0.04 -21.74 -19.87
C ALA A 728 1.46 -21.80 -19.28
N SER A 729 1.61 -22.24 -18.03
CA SER A 729 2.91 -22.36 -17.36
C SER A 729 3.76 -23.49 -17.94
N ARG A 730 3.17 -24.46 -18.64
CA ARG A 730 3.88 -25.62 -19.25
C ARG A 730 4.98 -25.25 -20.23
N ILE A 731 5.03 -24.00 -20.68
CA ILE A 731 6.01 -23.48 -21.64
C ILE A 731 7.18 -22.77 -20.93
N THR A 732 6.96 -22.23 -19.74
CA THR A 732 7.87 -21.32 -19.02
C THR A 732 8.35 -21.85 -17.66
N SER A 733 7.53 -22.70 -17.01
CA SER A 733 7.87 -23.35 -15.75
C SER A 733 9.12 -24.22 -15.87
N GLN A 734 9.89 -24.27 -14.78
CA GLN A 734 11.13 -25.03 -14.71
C GLN A 734 11.02 -26.11 -13.64
N GLY A 735 11.54 -27.29 -13.96
CA GLY A 735 11.26 -28.47 -13.17
C GLY A 735 11.97 -29.73 -13.65
N VAL A 736 11.53 -30.86 -13.11
CA VAL A 736 12.14 -32.17 -13.34
C VAL A 736 11.09 -33.25 -13.48
N ARG A 737 11.38 -34.22 -14.35
CA ARG A 737 10.69 -35.50 -14.48
C ARG A 737 11.69 -36.61 -14.14
N MET A 738 11.32 -37.49 -13.21
CA MET A 738 12.14 -38.63 -12.77
C MET A 738 11.43 -39.93 -13.15
N GLY A 739 12.07 -40.81 -13.90
CA GLY A 739 11.59 -42.17 -14.14
C GLY A 739 11.94 -43.10 -12.99
N LEU A 740 10.99 -43.91 -12.51
CA LEU A 740 11.15 -44.84 -11.39
C LEU A 740 11.39 -46.29 -11.87
N ARG A 741 12.24 -47.04 -11.17
CA ARG A 741 12.48 -48.47 -11.47
C ARG A 741 11.43 -49.36 -10.80
N GLY A 742 10.54 -49.99 -11.57
CA GLY A 742 9.59 -50.98 -11.08
C GLY A 742 10.13 -52.42 -11.13
N GLY A 743 10.05 -53.16 -10.02
CA GLY A 743 10.67 -54.49 -9.87
C GLY A 743 10.11 -55.59 -10.77
N ASN A 744 8.81 -55.58 -11.10
CA ASN A 744 8.11 -56.68 -11.77
C ASN A 744 7.29 -56.24 -13.02
N GLY A 745 7.58 -55.10 -13.65
CA GLY A 745 6.77 -54.64 -14.79
C GLY A 745 7.28 -53.47 -15.64
N ALA A 746 8.43 -52.87 -15.31
CA ALA A 746 8.92 -51.64 -15.95
C ALA A 746 9.51 -51.81 -17.37
N GLY A 747 9.17 -52.88 -18.10
CA GLY A 747 9.66 -53.15 -19.46
C GLY A 747 9.06 -52.24 -20.54
N TRP A 748 7.92 -51.60 -20.27
CA TRP A 748 7.13 -50.86 -21.28
C TRP A 748 7.58 -49.41 -21.53
N VAL A 749 8.43 -48.83 -20.69
CA VAL A 749 8.69 -47.37 -20.66
C VAL A 749 9.87 -46.92 -21.53
N GLN A 750 10.55 -47.84 -22.25
CA GLN A 750 11.79 -47.48 -22.98
C GLN A 750 11.63 -46.57 -24.21
N LYS A 751 10.41 -46.24 -24.67
CA LYS A 751 10.19 -45.58 -25.98
C LYS A 751 9.08 -44.52 -26.09
N GLN A 752 8.55 -43.97 -24.98
CA GLN A 752 7.68 -42.78 -25.07
C GLN A 752 8.46 -41.49 -24.83
N HIS A 753 8.41 -40.61 -25.85
CA HIS A 753 9.10 -39.31 -25.98
C HIS A 753 10.58 -39.39 -26.38
N GLY A 754 10.81 -39.54 -27.69
CA GLY A 754 12.08 -39.16 -28.31
C GLY A 754 12.13 -37.66 -28.60
N GLY A 755 13.33 -37.07 -28.50
CA GLY A 755 13.63 -35.73 -29.02
C GLY A 755 13.93 -34.67 -27.96
N ARG A 756 15.24 -34.42 -27.75
CA ARG A 756 15.83 -33.32 -26.96
C ARG A 756 15.42 -33.28 -25.48
N TYR A 757 16.26 -33.83 -24.60
CA TYR A 757 17.13 -33.10 -23.65
C TYR A 757 18.13 -34.12 -23.05
N GLY A 758 19.26 -33.67 -22.51
CA GLY A 758 20.42 -34.54 -22.27
C GLY A 758 20.23 -35.58 -21.16
N LYS A 759 20.36 -36.87 -21.50
CA LYS A 759 20.53 -37.95 -20.51
C LYS A 759 21.89 -37.83 -19.82
N GLU A 760 21.89 -37.73 -18.49
CA GLU A 760 23.03 -38.20 -17.68
C GLU A 760 22.71 -39.61 -17.14
N GLU A 761 23.38 -40.63 -17.69
CA GLU A 761 23.41 -41.97 -17.10
C GLU A 761 24.67 -42.09 -16.23
N LYS A 762 24.53 -41.92 -14.90
CA LYS A 762 25.61 -42.21 -13.94
C LYS A 762 25.10 -42.97 -12.71
N ASN A 763 25.59 -44.22 -12.61
CA ASN A 763 25.65 -45.14 -11.47
C ASN A 763 24.41 -45.49 -10.61
N VAL A 764 23.92 -46.70 -10.86
CA VAL A 764 23.69 -47.79 -9.88
C VAL A 764 23.19 -47.40 -8.47
N GLY A 765 21.87 -47.23 -8.36
CA GLY A 765 21.12 -47.31 -7.11
C GLY A 765 19.73 -47.91 -7.34
N LYS A 766 19.14 -48.57 -6.34
CA LYS A 766 17.74 -49.06 -6.41
C LYS A 766 16.79 -47.88 -6.20
N GLY A 767 16.28 -47.28 -7.27
CA GLY A 767 15.23 -46.25 -7.19
C GLY A 767 14.91 -45.56 -8.52
N VAL A 768 15.85 -44.78 -9.04
CA VAL A 768 15.66 -43.92 -10.22
C VAL A 768 16.22 -44.56 -11.49
N ALA A 769 15.51 -44.41 -12.61
CA ALA A 769 15.87 -44.89 -13.93
C ALA A 769 16.41 -43.78 -14.84
N THR A 770 15.74 -42.61 -14.85
CA THR A 770 16.10 -41.43 -15.64
C THR A 770 15.76 -40.15 -14.86
N VAL A 771 16.45 -39.05 -15.19
CA VAL A 771 16.11 -37.70 -14.73
C VAL A 771 16.16 -36.76 -15.94
N GLU A 772 15.03 -36.11 -16.24
CA GLU A 772 14.81 -35.21 -17.37
C GLU A 772 14.45 -33.84 -16.82
N TYR A 773 15.29 -32.83 -17.05
CA TYR A 773 14.99 -31.44 -16.67
C TYR A 773 14.26 -30.73 -17.80
N PHE A 774 13.21 -29.99 -17.47
CA PHE A 774 12.61 -29.00 -18.36
C PHE A 774 12.91 -27.60 -17.79
N GLY A 775 13.62 -26.78 -18.56
CA GLY A 775 14.23 -25.53 -18.07
C GLY A 775 15.74 -25.64 -17.84
N ALA A 776 16.31 -24.62 -17.19
CA ALA A 776 17.75 -24.56 -16.91
C ALA A 776 18.13 -25.43 -15.69
N ARG A 777 19.40 -25.88 -15.67
CA ARG A 777 19.99 -26.63 -14.56
C ARG A 777 21.32 -26.02 -14.14
N TYR A 778 21.49 -25.90 -12.82
CA TYR A 778 22.76 -25.62 -12.15
C TYR A 778 23.77 -26.76 -12.40
N ARG A 779 24.93 -26.44 -12.99
CA ARG A 779 25.96 -27.42 -13.44
C ARG A 779 27.19 -27.52 -12.53
N GLY A 780 27.30 -26.65 -11.53
CA GLY A 780 28.38 -26.61 -10.53
C GLY A 780 27.93 -25.77 -9.34
N GLY A 781 28.85 -25.49 -8.42
CA GLY A 781 28.65 -24.42 -7.44
C GLY A 781 28.71 -23.05 -8.12
N PHE A 782 28.18 -22.03 -7.44
CA PHE A 782 28.26 -20.63 -7.85
C PHE A 782 28.90 -19.86 -6.70
N GLU A 783 29.81 -18.96 -7.04
CA GLU A 783 30.23 -17.90 -6.13
C GLU A 783 29.14 -16.82 -6.19
N VAL A 784 28.72 -16.36 -5.02
CA VAL A 784 27.72 -15.31 -4.83
C VAL A 784 28.45 -14.16 -4.15
N GLN A 785 28.22 -12.91 -4.58
CA GLN A 785 28.84 -11.77 -3.91
C GLN A 785 28.22 -11.56 -2.53
N GLY A 786 29.00 -11.05 -1.57
CA GLY A 786 28.49 -10.74 -0.23
C GLY A 786 27.25 -9.83 -0.29
N GLU A 787 27.30 -8.79 -1.14
CA GLU A 787 26.19 -7.85 -1.34
C GLU A 787 24.89 -8.49 -1.91
N GLU A 788 24.94 -9.68 -2.53
CA GLU A 788 23.75 -10.43 -2.98
C GLU A 788 23.12 -11.30 -1.85
N VAL A 789 23.84 -11.47 -0.73
CA VAL A 789 23.43 -12.22 0.46
C VAL A 789 23.01 -11.26 1.57
N GLU A 790 23.89 -10.30 1.87
CA GLU A 790 23.75 -9.31 2.92
C GLU A 790 24.31 -7.97 2.39
N PRO A 791 23.44 -7.00 2.02
CA PRO A 791 23.87 -5.76 1.40
C PRO A 791 24.52 -4.82 2.43
N ASP A 792 25.51 -4.04 1.98
CA ASP A 792 26.22 -3.09 2.84
C ASP A 792 25.37 -1.84 3.14
N LEU A 793 24.57 -1.93 4.21
CA LEU A 793 23.67 -0.84 4.64
C LEU A 793 24.42 0.41 5.15
N ARG A 794 25.75 0.39 5.32
CA ARG A 794 26.52 1.59 5.74
C ARG A 794 26.50 2.72 4.72
N ARG A 795 26.04 2.47 3.49
CA ARG A 795 25.82 3.54 2.49
C ARG A 795 24.57 4.38 2.77
N TYR A 796 23.67 3.91 3.63
CA TYR A 796 22.52 4.66 4.15
C TYR A 796 22.90 5.58 5.32
N ASP A 797 24.11 5.44 5.87
CA ASP A 797 24.69 6.24 6.96
C ASP A 797 25.37 7.54 6.43
N GLY A 798 25.16 7.88 5.16
CA GLY A 798 25.92 8.90 4.42
C GLY A 798 25.07 9.94 3.72
N GLU A 799 25.36 11.22 4.02
CA GLU A 799 24.67 12.42 3.55
C GLU A 799 23.20 12.53 3.96
N VAL A 800 22.99 13.23 5.09
CA VAL A 800 21.71 13.86 5.42
C VAL A 800 21.43 14.98 4.40
N GLU A 801 20.97 14.60 3.21
CA GLU A 801 19.86 15.34 2.63
C GLU A 801 18.70 15.19 3.62
N GLU A 802 18.07 16.31 4.02
CA GLU A 802 16.86 16.30 4.83
C GLU A 802 15.69 15.70 4.02
N THR A 803 15.67 14.38 3.83
CA THR A 803 14.42 13.64 3.90
C THR A 803 13.93 13.85 5.32
N GLY A 804 13.04 14.82 5.50
CA GLY A 804 12.59 15.30 6.80
C GLY A 804 11.89 14.22 7.62
N LEU A 805 12.69 13.36 8.25
CA LEU A 805 12.33 12.45 9.33
C LEU A 805 12.31 13.18 10.68
N GLU A 806 12.29 14.51 10.67
CA GLU A 806 11.63 15.27 11.73
C GLU A 806 10.12 14.94 11.71
N ILE A 807 9.80 13.78 12.28
CA ILE A 807 8.46 13.44 12.76
C ILE A 807 8.20 14.25 14.03
N ASN A 808 8.26 15.58 13.91
CA ASN A 808 7.31 16.41 14.62
C ASN A 808 5.94 15.87 14.22
N GLY A 809 5.13 15.43 15.20
CA GLY A 809 4.02 14.50 14.99
C GLY A 809 2.86 14.96 14.10
N THR A 810 2.98 16.05 13.36
CA THR A 810 2.05 16.47 12.31
C THR A 810 2.21 15.58 11.07
N ILE A 811 1.27 14.64 10.92
CA ILE A 811 1.00 13.85 9.70
C ILE A 811 0.80 14.75 8.42
N PHE A 812 0.73 16.06 8.63
CA PHE A 812 0.31 17.11 7.70
C PHE A 812 1.31 18.26 7.51
N GLY A 813 2.57 18.15 7.94
CA GLY A 813 3.55 19.22 7.67
C GLY A 813 3.64 19.56 6.17
N GLY A 814 2.96 20.63 5.75
CA GLY A 814 2.71 20.97 4.34
C GLY A 814 1.28 20.81 3.79
N LEU A 815 0.21 20.80 4.62
CA LEU A 815 -1.20 20.72 4.19
C LEU A 815 -2.13 21.84 4.73
#